data_AF-A0A3L7AG45-F1
#
_entry.id   AF-A0A3L7AG45-F1
#
_cell.length_a   1.000
_cell.length_b   1.000
_cell.length_c   1.000
_cell.angle_alpha   90.00
_cell.angle_beta   90.00
_cell.angle_gamma   90.00
#
_symmetry.space_group_name_H-M   'P 1'
#
loop_
_entity.id
_entity.type
_entity.pdbx_description
1 polymer ?
#
loop_
_entity_poly.entity_id
_entity_poly.type
_entity_poly.pdbx_seq_one_letter_code
_entity_poly.pdbx_strand_id
1 'polypeptide(L)'
;MAERHKCYCTLCRSRCGSITLVENGRMVGVEPRQDHPTGGALCAKGRAAPELVHSPNRLTTPLRRIGPKGDGARWEEISWDEALDEIAGRLGAIRDQSGAEAVAFAATTFSGSPIVDSYEWIERFVRCFGSPNLIYAIEVCGWHKDYAHALTFGRGLGVPDYDHADVIVLWGHNPARTWLAQASRVAEARRRGAKVVVIDPKPDGSGQQADLWLRMRPGADAALAMGAIHHLIESGRFADRFVRTWTNAALLVDTQTGRFLRAEAAGAGEGEDFLVLDAQGRPQSCDTARAPEDAARWLLDGAVRMRGPDGRVIEAETVFRRLAERARLYSLARVCALTGLGAAEVEAFYALLEGAPRAAYYTWTGVGQHANATQTERAIATLFALVGSCDREGGNVWTVPPPANTLNDLALLPPGQKEKALGLADLPLGPPAHGWITARDFARAAIDGVPYKVRALMSFGTNFVVSQADTARNLAALDALEFHVHADMFMNPTAARADIVLPVNMPWERDGLRIGFEITQAAAETIQFRRKVLEPLGQSRADHEIVMALATRLGMAAQFFGGDIEAGWNYQLQPLGLTVEDLRGTPDGVRVPQPFAHAKFAAQEADGTVRGFDTPTRRVELYSERLLEHGHDPLPDFVQPYADEDAALPLILTTAKSGWFVHTSHRHVASLRRKAPDPVVEISPHLAAARGLAAGDWAEVRTRVGGARLRVRINQALGDAIVVADFGWWEACGPLGRAGTGSHGPDTANINAALSDAARDPVSGSVPLRAVRCEIVPLPEANRGRWQGERRFIVAAAHAADAQTRALTLVPEDGGALPAFLPGQHVVVRLKPGGPARAYSLTGPPAAPRTFSIAVRRNPACADGGEAGFLSHRIQELAAGDTLLLEPPSGVFTLPLDGARPLLLIANGIGITPFVSLLEAFAEAPVGRAGDVLLLHGCRRRAEHPLADRLDALAARIPSLRRITAYSRPDAQDRAAHRVVAGRLDIDALRASGALPDAPAGRPIAYICGTADFIAAMRHALMRWGLPGFDIFTEAFSVAAEMPPRLAPRRVSVMGADRSFEWTPQAGSLLDAALAAGIQLRSGCRVGQCESCAVALMDGQVAHRVPVAADAGTCLACQAVPLTDLTIAP
;
A
#
# COMPACT_ATOMS: atom_id res chain seq x y z
N MET A 1 3.82 2.49 33.76
CA MET A 1 2.73 2.09 32.84
C MET A 1 2.64 3.17 31.77
N ALA A 2 2.55 2.79 30.50
CA ALA A 2 2.42 3.75 29.40
C ALA A 2 1.07 4.50 29.49
N GLU A 3 1.10 5.81 29.22
CA GLU A 3 -0.09 6.62 28.99
C GLU A 3 -0.83 6.14 27.75
N ARG A 4 -2.17 6.12 27.82
CA ARG A 4 -3.03 5.61 26.75
C ARG A 4 -3.87 6.75 26.18
N HIS A 5 -3.58 7.13 24.94
CA HIS A 5 -4.23 8.26 24.26
C HIS A 5 -5.18 7.74 23.19
N LYS A 6 -6.49 7.95 23.36
CA LYS A 6 -7.50 7.58 22.35
C LYS A 6 -7.38 8.49 21.13
N CYS A 7 -7.38 7.89 19.93
CA CYS A 7 -6.99 8.56 18.71
C CYS A 7 -7.56 7.83 17.46
N TYR A 8 -7.15 8.26 16.27
CA TYR A 8 -7.28 7.51 15.02
C TYR A 8 -6.01 7.68 14.18
N CYS A 9 -5.62 6.63 13.47
CA CYS A 9 -4.42 6.60 12.63
C CYS A 9 -4.67 7.25 11.27
N THR A 10 -3.90 8.28 10.91
CA THR A 10 -4.03 9.01 9.62
C THR A 10 -3.01 8.65 8.56
N LEU A 11 -2.30 7.53 8.71
CA LEU A 11 -1.37 7.06 7.68
C LEU A 11 -2.08 6.67 6.36
N CYS A 12 -3.41 6.52 6.35
CA CYS A 12 -4.19 6.26 5.13
C CYS A 12 -5.69 6.63 5.30
N ARG A 13 -6.45 6.54 4.21
CA ARG A 13 -7.89 6.84 4.15
C ARG A 13 -8.76 6.08 5.15
N SER A 14 -8.32 4.89 5.59
CA SER A 14 -9.13 4.06 6.50
C SER A 14 -9.35 4.72 7.87
N ARG A 15 -8.49 5.67 8.27
CA ARG A 15 -8.59 6.42 9.54
C ARG A 15 -8.95 5.52 10.72
N CYS A 16 -8.23 4.41 10.88
CA CYS A 16 -8.56 3.37 11.86
C CYS A 16 -8.51 3.96 13.27
N GLY A 17 -9.60 3.85 14.02
CA GLY A 17 -9.59 4.16 15.45
C GLY A 17 -8.49 3.40 16.17
N SER A 18 -7.73 4.11 17.00
CA SER A 18 -6.53 3.58 17.63
C SER A 18 -6.30 4.13 19.04
N ILE A 19 -5.47 3.46 19.81
CA ILE A 19 -4.94 3.91 21.09
C ILE A 19 -3.43 4.04 20.94
N THR A 20 -2.90 5.24 21.16
CA THR A 20 -1.46 5.49 21.15
C THR A 20 -0.90 5.29 22.55
N LEU A 21 0.17 4.51 22.68
CA LEU A 21 0.85 4.23 23.93
C LEU A 21 2.10 5.10 24.04
N VAL A 22 2.19 5.92 25.08
CA VAL A 22 3.33 6.83 25.33
C VAL A 22 3.96 6.51 26.67
N GLU A 23 5.27 6.31 26.69
CA GLU A 23 6.05 6.10 27.91
C GLU A 23 7.24 7.06 27.92
N ASN A 24 7.38 7.85 28.97
CA ASN A 24 8.45 8.86 29.12
C ASN A 24 8.53 9.81 27.90
N GLY A 25 7.39 10.31 27.42
CA GLY A 25 7.31 11.19 26.26
C GLY A 25 7.59 10.53 24.91
N ARG A 26 7.75 9.19 24.86
CA ARG A 26 8.01 8.45 23.63
C ARG A 26 6.87 7.51 23.29
N MET A 27 6.44 7.51 22.03
CA MET A 27 5.53 6.48 21.54
C MET A 27 6.20 5.10 21.54
N VAL A 28 5.58 4.14 22.22
CA VAL A 28 6.04 2.74 22.32
C VAL A 28 5.13 1.76 21.59
N GLY A 29 3.92 2.17 21.21
CA GLY A 29 3.00 1.31 20.45
C GLY A 29 1.71 2.00 20.02
N VAL A 30 0.99 1.35 19.11
CA VAL A 30 -0.35 1.74 18.67
C VAL A 30 -1.24 0.49 18.61
N GLU A 31 -2.39 0.56 19.27
CA GLU A 31 -3.36 -0.54 19.38
C GLU A 31 -4.67 -0.17 18.67
N PRO A 32 -5.44 -1.14 18.14
CA PRO A 32 -6.77 -0.87 17.59
C PRO A 32 -7.77 -0.47 18.70
N ARG A 33 -8.71 0.42 18.38
CA ARG A 33 -9.79 0.87 19.28
C ARG A 33 -11.13 0.25 18.84
N GLN A 34 -11.58 -0.80 19.52
CA GLN A 34 -12.73 -1.63 19.11
C GLN A 34 -14.07 -0.87 19.00
N ASP A 35 -14.28 0.13 19.86
CA ASP A 35 -15.49 0.95 19.94
C ASP A 35 -15.52 2.13 18.94
N HIS A 36 -14.43 2.36 18.19
CA HIS A 36 -14.45 3.38 17.14
C HIS A 36 -15.16 2.84 15.88
N PRO A 37 -15.96 3.65 15.15
CA PRO A 37 -16.61 3.25 13.89
C PRO A 37 -15.70 2.66 12.79
N THR A 38 -14.38 2.79 12.94
CA THR A 38 -13.34 2.33 12.01
C THR A 38 -12.21 1.54 12.71
N GLY A 39 -12.29 1.31 14.03
CA GLY A 39 -11.15 0.92 14.86
C GLY A 39 -11.09 -0.55 15.28
N GLY A 40 -11.93 -1.42 14.71
CA GLY A 40 -11.90 -2.86 15.00
C GLY A 40 -10.57 -3.56 14.65
N ALA A 41 -9.72 -2.94 13.82
CA ALA A 41 -8.44 -3.50 13.40
C ALA A 41 -7.40 -2.43 13.05
N LEU A 42 -6.11 -2.76 13.20
CA LEU A 42 -4.99 -1.91 12.81
C LEU A 42 -4.04 -2.68 11.88
N CYS A 43 -3.56 -2.05 10.81
CA CYS A 43 -2.62 -2.67 9.88
C CYS A 43 -1.17 -2.67 10.41
N ALA A 44 -0.28 -3.47 9.79
CA ALA A 44 1.14 -3.52 10.15
C ALA A 44 1.82 -2.13 10.13
N LYS A 45 1.42 -1.25 9.20
CA LYS A 45 1.94 0.12 9.09
C LYS A 45 1.60 0.96 10.32
N GLY A 46 0.36 0.84 10.81
CA GLY A 46 -0.07 1.52 12.02
C GLY A 46 0.66 1.00 13.25
N ARG A 47 0.92 -0.31 13.33
CA ARG A 47 1.75 -0.90 14.40
C ARG A 47 3.21 -0.45 14.36
N ALA A 48 3.74 -0.20 13.17
CA ALA A 48 5.10 0.31 12.97
C ALA A 48 5.24 1.83 13.18
N ALA A 49 4.18 2.52 13.64
CA ALA A 49 4.23 3.96 13.91
C ALA A 49 5.38 4.40 14.83
N PRO A 50 5.76 3.65 15.91
CA PRO A 50 6.92 4.02 16.72
C PRO A 50 8.22 4.11 15.90
N GLU A 51 8.44 3.17 14.96
CA GLU A 51 9.62 3.19 14.08
C GLU A 51 9.62 4.40 13.15
N LEU A 52 8.45 4.79 12.64
CA LEU A 52 8.31 5.95 11.75
C LEU A 52 8.56 7.27 12.48
N VAL A 53 7.89 7.46 13.62
CA VAL A 53 7.96 8.69 14.42
C VAL A 53 9.39 8.94 14.90
N HIS A 54 10.03 7.90 15.43
CA HIS A 54 11.39 7.96 15.98
C HIS A 54 12.46 7.59 14.96
N SER A 55 12.15 7.60 13.66
CA SER A 55 13.12 7.23 12.63
C SER A 55 14.29 8.22 12.61
N PRO A 56 15.55 7.75 12.59
CA PRO A 56 16.72 8.63 12.46
C PRO A 56 16.81 9.32 11.09
N ASN A 57 15.99 8.90 10.11
CA ASN A 57 15.96 9.47 8.76
C ASN A 57 14.97 10.64 8.63
N ARG A 58 14.27 11.02 9.71
CA ARG A 58 13.32 12.14 9.71
C ARG A 58 14.04 13.45 9.39
N LEU A 59 13.41 14.27 8.56
CA LEU A 59 13.81 15.67 8.41
C LEU A 59 13.41 16.43 9.67
N THR A 60 14.37 17.14 10.28
CA THR A 60 14.18 17.85 11.56
C THR A 60 14.41 19.35 11.50
N THR A 61 15.10 19.84 10.47
CA THR A 61 15.51 21.24 10.29
C THR A 61 15.30 21.63 8.82
N PRO A 62 14.94 22.89 8.50
CA PRO A 62 14.92 23.36 7.13
C PRO A 62 16.31 23.26 6.49
N LEU A 63 16.36 22.78 5.25
CA LEU A 63 17.61 22.58 4.51
C LEU A 63 17.61 23.42 3.24
N ARG A 64 18.72 24.11 2.97
CA ARG A 64 19.00 24.76 1.68
C ARG A 64 20.05 23.98 0.92
N ARG A 65 19.84 23.77 -0.38
CA ARG A 65 20.82 23.07 -1.22
C ARG A 65 22.05 23.95 -1.48
N ILE A 66 23.23 23.34 -1.37
CA ILE A 66 24.51 23.96 -1.73
C ILE A 66 25.08 23.26 -2.97
N GLY A 67 25.16 23.98 -4.08
CA GLY A 67 25.67 23.50 -5.35
C GLY A 67 24.56 23.14 -6.36
N PRO A 68 24.92 22.47 -7.47
CA PRO A 68 24.00 22.22 -8.58
C PRO A 68 22.86 21.27 -8.19
N LYS A 69 21.76 21.34 -8.94
CA LYS A 69 20.70 20.31 -8.92
C LYS A 69 21.25 18.98 -9.41
N GLY A 70 20.71 17.87 -8.90
CA GLY A 70 21.06 16.53 -9.34
C GLY A 70 21.41 15.58 -8.20
N ASP A 71 22.05 14.47 -8.55
CA ASP A 71 22.49 13.46 -7.58
C ASP A 71 23.69 13.95 -6.75
N GLY A 72 23.73 13.58 -5.46
CA GLY A 72 24.79 14.01 -4.55
C GLY A 72 24.64 15.45 -4.03
N ALA A 73 23.42 16.00 -4.05
CA ALA A 73 23.10 17.30 -3.47
C ALA A 73 23.63 17.42 -2.03
N ARG A 74 24.29 18.54 -1.73
CA ARG A 74 24.75 18.91 -0.39
C ARG A 74 23.77 19.92 0.20
N TRP A 75 23.67 19.93 1.52
CA TRP A 75 22.68 20.73 2.24
C TRP A 75 23.34 21.51 3.37
N GLU A 76 22.90 22.75 3.58
CA GLU A 76 23.10 23.50 4.81
C GLU A 76 21.78 23.60 5.56
N GLU A 77 21.84 23.58 6.89
CA GLU A 77 20.69 23.90 7.72
C GLU A 77 20.47 25.41 7.72
N ILE A 78 19.21 25.83 7.58
CA ILE A 78 18.80 27.24 7.66
C ILE A 78 17.67 27.40 8.68
N SER A 79 17.47 28.61 9.19
CA SER A 79 16.34 28.87 10.09
C SER A 79 15.00 28.85 9.35
N TRP A 80 13.92 28.66 10.10
CA TRP A 80 12.56 28.74 9.53
C TRP A 80 12.23 30.10 8.94
N ASP A 81 12.68 31.20 9.55
CA ASP A 81 12.39 32.54 9.03
C ASP A 81 13.14 32.79 7.72
N GLU A 82 14.43 32.43 7.64
CA GLU A 82 15.18 32.49 6.39
C GLU A 82 14.53 31.65 5.28
N ALA A 83 14.10 30.43 5.60
CA ALA A 83 13.43 29.57 4.65
C ALA A 83 12.11 30.18 4.16
N LEU A 84 11.24 30.60 5.07
CA LEU A 84 9.92 31.14 4.74
C LEU A 84 10.00 32.48 3.99
N ASP A 85 10.93 33.35 4.36
CA ASP A 85 11.14 34.64 3.69
C ASP A 85 11.68 34.45 2.27
N GLU A 86 12.65 33.56 2.08
CA GLU A 86 13.17 33.24 0.75
C GLU A 86 12.10 32.60 -0.14
N ILE A 87 11.31 31.66 0.40
CA ILE A 87 10.23 31.01 -0.33
C ILE A 87 9.17 32.04 -0.73
N ALA A 88 8.64 32.82 0.21
CA ALA A 88 7.63 33.83 -0.07
C ALA A 88 8.13 34.87 -1.06
N GLY A 89 9.38 35.35 -0.89
CA GLY A 89 10.00 36.30 -1.80
C GLY A 89 10.14 35.78 -3.23
N ARG A 90 10.65 34.56 -3.42
CA ARG A 90 10.85 33.98 -4.76
C ARG A 90 9.54 33.59 -5.44
N LEU A 91 8.62 32.95 -4.72
CA LEU A 91 7.31 32.59 -5.28
C LEU A 91 6.50 33.84 -5.64
N GLY A 92 6.49 34.85 -4.76
CA GLY A 92 5.85 36.15 -5.01
C GLY A 92 6.46 36.87 -6.23
N ALA A 93 7.79 36.93 -6.32
CA ALA A 93 8.46 37.55 -7.46
C ALA A 93 8.11 36.87 -8.80
N ILE A 94 8.07 35.53 -8.84
CA ILE A 94 7.68 34.80 -10.06
C ILE A 94 6.22 35.07 -10.43
N ARG A 95 5.31 35.06 -9.44
CA ARG A 95 3.89 35.41 -9.65
C ARG A 95 3.75 36.81 -10.25
N ASP A 96 4.46 37.78 -9.69
CA ASP A 96 4.33 39.18 -10.09
C ASP A 96 4.97 39.45 -11.46
N GLN A 97 6.01 38.69 -11.85
CA GLN A 97 6.70 38.81 -13.14
C GLN A 97 6.05 38.03 -14.28
N SER A 98 5.51 36.85 -14.01
CA SER A 98 5.12 35.86 -15.04
C SER A 98 3.70 35.30 -14.86
N GLY A 99 2.95 35.81 -13.89
CA GLY A 99 1.62 35.29 -13.53
C GLY A 99 1.70 34.15 -12.51
N ALA A 100 0.61 33.98 -11.75
CA ALA A 100 0.49 32.94 -10.74
C ALA A 100 0.59 31.52 -11.34
N GLU A 101 0.17 31.36 -12.59
CA GLU A 101 0.26 30.12 -13.35
C GLU A 101 1.70 29.65 -13.61
N ALA A 102 2.70 30.54 -13.54
CA ALA A 102 4.11 30.19 -13.67
C ALA A 102 4.67 29.46 -12.43
N VAL A 103 3.90 29.40 -11.33
CA VAL A 103 4.21 28.60 -10.15
C VAL A 103 3.26 27.40 -10.10
N ALA A 104 3.81 26.21 -10.17
CA ALA A 104 3.07 24.98 -9.94
C ALA A 104 3.15 24.57 -8.47
N PHE A 105 2.18 23.77 -8.05
CA PHE A 105 2.13 23.14 -6.74
C PHE A 105 1.96 21.64 -6.91
N ALA A 106 2.45 20.86 -5.96
CA ALA A 106 2.21 19.42 -5.92
C ALA A 106 1.86 18.97 -4.50
N ALA A 107 0.89 18.09 -4.37
CA ALA A 107 0.56 17.49 -3.08
C ALA A 107 0.31 15.99 -3.24
N THR A 108 0.74 15.21 -2.26
CA THR A 108 0.42 13.78 -2.22
C THR A 108 -1.05 13.54 -1.89
N THR A 109 -1.57 12.36 -2.24
CA THR A 109 -2.96 12.00 -1.94
C THR A 109 -3.20 11.81 -0.44
N PHE A 110 -4.32 12.32 0.06
CA PHE A 110 -4.79 12.04 1.42
C PHE A 110 -5.22 10.57 1.61
N SER A 111 -5.27 9.77 0.53
CA SER A 111 -5.66 8.37 0.61
C SER A 111 -4.58 7.46 1.22
N GLY A 112 -3.33 7.90 1.25
CA GLY A 112 -2.17 7.13 1.73
C GLY A 112 -1.10 7.99 2.40
N SER A 113 -1.48 9.09 3.03
CA SER A 113 -0.53 9.95 3.74
C SER A 113 -1.23 10.72 4.85
N PRO A 114 -0.48 11.20 5.87
CA PRO A 114 -1.05 12.02 6.92
C PRO A 114 -1.35 13.47 6.49
N ILE A 115 -1.16 13.81 5.20
CA ILE A 115 -1.52 15.14 4.64
C ILE A 115 -3.02 15.43 4.76
N VAL A 116 -3.84 14.42 5.05
CA VAL A 116 -5.28 14.54 5.27
C VAL A 116 -5.66 15.58 6.35
N ASP A 117 -4.77 15.88 7.29
CA ASP A 117 -5.00 16.92 8.30
C ASP A 117 -4.82 18.34 7.74
N SER A 118 -4.24 18.47 6.55
CA SER A 118 -3.76 19.74 6.00
C SER A 118 -4.12 19.98 4.53
N TYR A 119 -4.69 18.99 3.84
CA TYR A 119 -4.93 19.07 2.40
C TYR A 119 -5.84 20.26 2.01
N GLU A 120 -6.90 20.54 2.78
CA GLU A 120 -7.81 21.68 2.49
C GLU A 120 -7.09 23.02 2.62
N TRP A 121 -6.17 23.14 3.58
CA TRP A 121 -5.35 24.34 3.79
C TRP A 121 -4.34 24.55 2.68
N ILE A 122 -3.73 23.46 2.20
CA ILE A 122 -2.81 23.48 1.05
C ILE A 122 -3.57 23.91 -0.21
N GLU A 123 -4.71 23.27 -0.52
CA GLU A 123 -5.49 23.65 -1.70
C GLU A 123 -6.00 25.09 -1.61
N ARG A 124 -6.43 25.54 -0.42
CA ARG A 124 -6.80 26.94 -0.19
C ARG A 124 -5.62 27.87 -0.49
N PHE A 125 -4.42 27.51 -0.07
CA PHE A 125 -3.21 28.30 -0.33
C PHE A 125 -2.91 28.40 -1.81
N VAL A 126 -2.97 27.29 -2.54
CA VAL A 126 -2.75 27.27 -3.99
C VAL A 126 -3.77 28.14 -4.72
N ARG A 127 -5.06 28.04 -4.35
CA ARG A 127 -6.14 28.79 -4.99
C ARG A 127 -6.07 30.29 -4.67
N CYS A 128 -5.82 30.66 -3.42
CA CYS A 128 -5.63 32.06 -3.02
C CYS A 128 -4.34 32.66 -3.61
N PHE A 129 -3.27 31.88 -3.77
CA PHE A 129 -2.08 32.29 -4.50
C PHE A 129 -2.39 32.60 -5.97
N GLY A 130 -3.42 31.95 -6.51
CA GLY A 130 -3.96 32.16 -7.84
C GLY A 130 -3.44 31.19 -8.89
N SER A 131 -2.75 30.11 -8.50
CA SER A 131 -2.25 29.13 -9.45
C SER A 131 -3.31 28.07 -9.76
N PRO A 132 -3.62 27.80 -11.04
CA PRO A 132 -4.48 26.70 -11.45
C PRO A 132 -3.74 25.36 -11.53
N ASN A 133 -2.43 25.34 -11.22
CA ASN A 133 -1.52 24.24 -11.54
C ASN A 133 -1.17 23.42 -10.30
N LEU A 134 -2.09 22.57 -9.84
CA LEU A 134 -1.87 21.64 -8.73
C LEU A 134 -1.75 20.19 -9.20
N ILE A 135 -0.60 19.57 -9.00
CA ILE A 135 -0.34 18.16 -9.29
C ILE A 135 -0.77 17.33 -8.08
N TYR A 136 -1.77 16.45 -8.25
CA TYR A 136 -2.32 15.63 -7.16
C TYR A 136 -2.32 14.11 -7.41
N ALA A 137 -2.00 13.69 -8.64
CA ALA A 137 -2.07 12.29 -9.08
C ALA A 137 -3.50 11.69 -9.02
N ILE A 138 -4.53 12.52 -9.20
CA ILE A 138 -5.93 12.10 -9.18
C ILE A 138 -6.23 11.17 -10.37
N GLU A 139 -5.59 11.41 -11.50
CA GLU A 139 -5.66 10.65 -12.76
C GLU A 139 -5.15 9.21 -12.61
N VAL A 140 -4.32 8.90 -11.61
CA VAL A 140 -3.88 7.52 -11.31
C VAL A 140 -4.49 6.96 -10.03
N CYS A 141 -5.37 7.72 -9.37
CA CYS A 141 -5.94 7.37 -8.07
C CYS A 141 -7.47 7.52 -8.04
N GLY A 142 -7.97 8.70 -7.68
CA GLY A 142 -9.38 8.92 -7.32
C GLY A 142 -10.30 9.20 -8.51
N TRP A 143 -9.77 9.63 -9.65
CA TRP A 143 -10.57 10.15 -10.77
C TRP A 143 -11.68 9.19 -11.20
N HIS A 144 -11.34 7.92 -11.39
CA HIS A 144 -12.26 6.92 -11.93
C HIS A 144 -13.46 6.71 -11.00
N LYS A 145 -13.19 6.44 -9.72
CA LYS A 145 -14.22 6.22 -8.72
C LYS A 145 -15.10 7.46 -8.48
N ASP A 146 -14.51 8.65 -8.50
CA ASP A 146 -15.19 9.87 -8.04
C ASP A 146 -15.80 10.68 -9.19
N TYR A 147 -15.13 10.79 -10.33
CA TYR A 147 -15.50 11.70 -11.44
C TYR A 147 -15.93 10.95 -12.70
N ALA A 148 -15.24 9.86 -13.09
CA ALA A 148 -15.72 9.05 -14.22
C ALA A 148 -17.06 8.38 -13.88
N HIS A 149 -17.23 7.93 -12.64
CA HIS A 149 -18.51 7.43 -12.13
C HIS A 149 -19.62 8.50 -12.15
N ALA A 150 -19.26 9.76 -11.91
CA ALA A 150 -20.19 10.89 -11.93
C ALA A 150 -20.70 11.21 -13.34
N LEU A 151 -20.01 10.77 -14.41
CA LEU A 151 -20.54 10.87 -15.78
C LEU A 151 -21.79 9.99 -16.00
N THR A 152 -22.03 9.01 -15.13
CA THR A 152 -23.21 8.14 -15.19
C THR A 152 -24.23 8.52 -14.10
N PHE A 153 -23.80 8.66 -12.84
CA PHE A 153 -24.73 8.90 -11.72
C PHE A 153 -24.84 10.36 -11.27
N GLY A 154 -24.07 11.29 -11.86
CA GLY A 154 -23.96 12.67 -11.38
C GLY A 154 -23.15 12.83 -10.10
N ARG A 155 -22.68 11.72 -9.52
CA ARG A 155 -21.90 11.70 -8.29
C ARG A 155 -20.93 10.53 -8.30
N GLY A 156 -19.83 10.68 -7.56
CA GLY A 156 -18.88 9.60 -7.32
C GLY A 156 -19.50 8.37 -6.65
N LEU A 157 -18.79 7.24 -6.75
CA LEU A 157 -19.25 5.95 -6.23
C LEU A 157 -19.67 6.04 -4.76
N GLY A 158 -20.92 5.63 -4.48
CA GLY A 158 -21.45 5.55 -3.13
C GLY A 158 -20.72 4.53 -2.26
N VAL A 159 -20.81 4.69 -0.95
CA VAL A 159 -20.25 3.74 0.03
C VAL A 159 -21.04 2.44 -0.05
N PRO A 160 -20.40 1.27 -0.24
CA PRO A 160 -21.10 0.00 -0.27
C PRO A 160 -21.72 -0.34 1.09
N ASP A 161 -23.01 -0.67 1.09
CA ASP A 161 -23.72 -1.12 2.28
C ASP A 161 -23.51 -2.63 2.50
N TYR A 162 -22.29 -2.99 2.88
CA TYR A 162 -21.94 -4.40 3.14
C TYR A 162 -22.76 -5.03 4.28
N ASP A 163 -23.44 -4.26 5.13
CA ASP A 163 -24.21 -4.84 6.24
C ASP A 163 -25.51 -5.51 5.78
N HIS A 164 -26.04 -5.10 4.64
CA HIS A 164 -27.31 -5.61 4.11
C HIS A 164 -27.20 -6.23 2.71
N ALA A 165 -25.99 -6.32 2.15
CA ALA A 165 -25.75 -6.88 0.82
C ALA A 165 -25.92 -8.42 0.79
N ASP A 166 -26.56 -8.91 -0.28
CA ASP A 166 -26.62 -10.34 -0.63
C ASP A 166 -25.45 -10.73 -1.55
N VAL A 167 -24.99 -9.79 -2.37
CA VAL A 167 -23.87 -9.96 -3.29
C VAL A 167 -22.91 -8.78 -3.13
N ILE A 168 -21.62 -9.08 -3.01
CA ILE A 168 -20.55 -8.11 -2.91
C ILE A 168 -19.60 -8.31 -4.08
N VAL A 169 -19.41 -7.27 -4.90
CA VAL A 169 -18.46 -7.30 -6.03
C VAL A 169 -17.27 -6.39 -5.76
N LEU A 170 -16.09 -6.98 -5.60
CA LEU A 170 -14.82 -6.27 -5.45
C LEU A 170 -14.08 -6.31 -6.79
N TRP A 171 -14.12 -5.20 -7.53
CA TRP A 171 -13.63 -5.14 -8.91
C TRP A 171 -12.35 -4.30 -8.99
N GLY A 172 -11.20 -4.93 -9.20
CA GLY A 172 -9.91 -4.22 -9.15
C GLY A 172 -9.66 -3.52 -7.80
N HIS A 173 -10.28 -4.02 -6.72
CA HIS A 173 -10.22 -3.48 -5.37
C HIS A 173 -9.94 -4.58 -4.35
N ASN A 174 -8.94 -4.38 -3.50
CA ASN A 174 -8.47 -5.39 -2.55
C ASN A 174 -8.44 -4.81 -1.12
N PRO A 175 -9.60 -4.72 -0.43
CA PRO A 175 -9.70 -4.13 0.89
C PRO A 175 -8.86 -4.88 1.93
N ALA A 176 -8.61 -6.19 1.77
CA ALA A 176 -7.76 -6.96 2.67
C ALA A 176 -6.31 -6.42 2.75
N ARG A 177 -5.84 -5.73 1.70
CA ARG A 177 -4.52 -5.08 1.64
C ARG A 177 -4.57 -3.56 1.81
N THR A 178 -5.66 -2.92 1.38
CA THR A 178 -5.73 -1.46 1.20
C THR A 178 -6.72 -0.74 2.12
N TRP A 179 -7.73 -1.43 2.67
CA TRP A 179 -8.77 -0.81 3.50
C TRP A 179 -9.36 -1.78 4.52
N LEU A 180 -8.70 -1.89 5.67
CA LEU A 180 -8.99 -2.93 6.66
C LEU A 180 -10.40 -2.83 7.26
N ALA A 181 -10.93 -1.62 7.45
CA ALA A 181 -12.29 -1.42 7.93
C ALA A 181 -13.35 -2.01 6.97
N GLN A 182 -13.14 -1.89 5.65
CA GLN A 182 -14.00 -2.56 4.67
C GLN A 182 -13.79 -4.08 4.69
N ALA A 183 -12.54 -4.55 4.78
CA ALA A 183 -12.23 -5.98 4.79
C ALA A 183 -12.95 -6.74 5.92
N SER A 184 -12.97 -6.17 7.13
CA SER A 184 -13.69 -6.74 8.27
C SER A 184 -15.19 -6.84 8.01
N ARG A 185 -15.80 -5.83 7.35
CA ARG A 185 -17.23 -5.80 7.02
C ARG A 185 -17.60 -6.78 5.91
N VAL A 186 -16.76 -6.92 4.88
CA VAL A 186 -16.94 -7.94 3.83
C VAL A 186 -16.87 -9.35 4.43
N ALA A 187 -15.92 -9.60 5.32
CA ALA A 187 -15.81 -10.90 6.00
C ALA A 187 -17.04 -11.21 6.86
N GLU A 188 -17.59 -10.19 7.53
CA GLU A 188 -18.81 -10.34 8.32
C GLU A 188 -20.04 -10.57 7.42
N ALA A 189 -20.16 -9.86 6.30
CA ALA A 189 -21.23 -10.08 5.33
C ALA A 189 -21.23 -11.50 4.78
N ARG A 190 -20.05 -12.02 4.42
CA ARG A 190 -19.90 -13.40 3.97
C ARG A 190 -20.33 -14.40 5.05
N ARG A 191 -20.01 -14.15 6.32
CA ARG A 191 -20.45 -14.99 7.45
C ARG A 191 -21.97 -15.01 7.60
N ARG A 192 -22.66 -13.91 7.29
CA ARG A 192 -24.13 -13.83 7.26
C ARG A 192 -24.75 -14.48 6.01
N GLY A 193 -23.95 -14.89 5.03
CA GLY A 193 -24.39 -15.60 3.83
C GLY A 193 -24.25 -14.81 2.52
N ALA A 194 -23.73 -13.57 2.55
CA ALA A 194 -23.51 -12.79 1.33
C ALA A 194 -22.46 -13.46 0.43
N LYS A 195 -22.71 -13.46 -0.89
CA LYS A 195 -21.78 -13.95 -1.90
C LYS A 195 -20.73 -12.91 -2.24
N VAL A 196 -19.46 -13.25 -2.15
CA VAL A 196 -18.35 -12.34 -2.46
C VAL A 196 -17.72 -12.72 -3.81
N VAL A 197 -17.77 -11.81 -4.77
CA VAL A 197 -17.10 -11.91 -6.07
C VAL A 197 -15.88 -11.01 -6.07
N VAL A 198 -14.74 -11.55 -6.50
CA VAL A 198 -13.49 -10.79 -6.66
C VAL A 198 -13.04 -10.86 -8.11
N ILE A 199 -12.86 -9.70 -8.74
CA ILE A 199 -12.41 -9.58 -10.13
C ILE A 199 -11.03 -8.95 -10.11
N ASP A 200 -10.00 -9.79 -10.20
CA ASP A 200 -8.59 -9.42 -10.05
C ASP A 200 -7.70 -10.48 -10.74
N PRO A 201 -6.59 -10.11 -11.39
CA PRO A 201 -5.66 -11.07 -11.99
C PRO A 201 -5.10 -12.12 -11.03
N LYS A 202 -5.11 -11.88 -9.70
CA LYS A 202 -4.66 -12.87 -8.71
C LYS A 202 -5.55 -12.91 -7.47
N PRO A 203 -5.62 -14.04 -6.75
CA PRO A 203 -6.56 -14.20 -5.64
C PRO A 203 -6.06 -13.61 -4.31
N ASP A 204 -4.76 -13.28 -4.20
CA ASP A 204 -4.14 -12.82 -2.95
C ASP A 204 -4.92 -11.75 -2.19
N GLY A 205 -5.20 -11.97 -0.91
CA GLY A 205 -6.03 -11.05 -0.12
C GLY A 205 -7.50 -11.37 -0.27
N SER A 206 -8.30 -10.45 -0.81
CA SER A 206 -9.76 -10.61 -0.89
C SER A 206 -10.23 -11.83 -1.70
N GLY A 207 -9.48 -12.26 -2.73
CA GLY A 207 -9.87 -13.40 -3.57
C GLY A 207 -9.69 -14.77 -2.91
N GLN A 208 -8.82 -14.90 -1.90
CA GLN A 208 -8.52 -16.18 -1.23
C GLN A 208 -9.74 -16.79 -0.51
N GLN A 209 -10.71 -15.96 -0.16
CA GLN A 209 -11.93 -16.38 0.54
C GLN A 209 -13.20 -16.02 -0.25
N ALA A 210 -13.07 -15.59 -1.51
CA ALA A 210 -14.22 -15.25 -2.35
C ALA A 210 -15.04 -16.50 -2.70
N ASP A 211 -16.36 -16.32 -2.88
CA ASP A 211 -17.24 -17.36 -3.43
C ASP A 211 -16.98 -17.56 -4.94
N LEU A 212 -16.62 -16.47 -5.63
CA LEU A 212 -16.22 -16.49 -7.04
C LEU A 212 -15.02 -15.55 -7.24
N TRP A 213 -13.91 -16.07 -7.76
CA TRP A 213 -12.78 -15.27 -8.18
C TRP A 213 -12.63 -15.36 -9.70
N LEU A 214 -12.69 -14.21 -10.37
CA LEU A 214 -12.50 -14.11 -11.81
C LEU A 214 -11.07 -13.63 -12.09
N ARG A 215 -10.26 -14.52 -12.67
CA ARG A 215 -8.86 -14.25 -13.05
C ARG A 215 -8.78 -13.36 -14.29
N MET A 216 -9.04 -12.07 -14.07
CA MET A 216 -9.21 -11.09 -15.14
C MET A 216 -7.89 -10.81 -15.89
N ARG A 217 -7.96 -10.72 -17.22
CA ARG A 217 -6.90 -10.10 -18.04
C ARG A 217 -6.90 -8.58 -17.80
N PRO A 218 -5.79 -7.98 -17.34
CA PRO A 218 -5.74 -6.54 -17.06
C PRO A 218 -6.21 -5.69 -18.24
N GLY A 219 -7.17 -4.80 -17.97
CA GLY A 219 -7.71 -3.86 -18.96
C GLY A 219 -8.89 -4.37 -19.77
N ALA A 220 -9.31 -5.64 -19.61
CA ALA A 220 -10.46 -6.24 -20.30
C ALA A 220 -11.78 -6.11 -19.53
N ASP A 221 -11.79 -5.37 -18.41
CA ASP A 221 -12.92 -5.28 -17.47
C ASP A 221 -14.22 -4.78 -18.12
N ALA A 222 -14.13 -3.80 -19.04
CA ALA A 222 -15.29 -3.30 -19.77
C ALA A 222 -15.98 -4.41 -20.58
N ALA A 223 -15.24 -5.36 -21.14
CA ALA A 223 -15.83 -6.46 -21.91
C ALA A 223 -16.66 -7.39 -21.01
N LEU A 224 -16.21 -7.67 -19.79
CA LEU A 224 -17.00 -8.45 -18.82
C LEU A 224 -18.28 -7.70 -18.43
N ALA A 225 -18.18 -6.39 -18.18
CA ALA A 225 -19.34 -5.55 -17.85
C ALA A 225 -20.34 -5.48 -19.01
N MET A 226 -19.88 -5.27 -20.24
CA MET A 226 -20.74 -5.23 -21.43
C MET A 226 -21.41 -6.57 -21.71
N GLY A 227 -20.72 -7.70 -21.47
CA GLY A 227 -21.35 -9.01 -21.54
C GLY A 227 -22.41 -9.25 -20.45
N ALA A 228 -22.19 -8.75 -19.23
CA ALA A 228 -23.20 -8.80 -18.17
C ALA A 228 -24.42 -7.93 -18.51
N ILE A 229 -24.19 -6.74 -19.09
CA ILE A 229 -25.26 -5.87 -19.61
C ILE A 229 -26.06 -6.61 -20.68
N HIS A 230 -25.39 -7.23 -21.66
CA HIS A 230 -26.04 -8.02 -22.71
C HIS A 230 -26.92 -9.12 -22.12
N HIS A 231 -26.36 -9.90 -21.19
CA HIS A 231 -27.07 -11.00 -20.51
C HIS A 231 -28.32 -10.53 -19.76
N LEU A 232 -28.20 -9.46 -18.97
CA LEU A 232 -29.34 -8.92 -18.22
C LEU A 232 -30.45 -8.41 -19.15
N ILE A 233 -30.08 -7.74 -20.25
CA ILE A 233 -31.03 -7.24 -21.26
C ILE A 233 -31.74 -8.41 -21.96
N GLU A 234 -31.01 -9.38 -22.51
CA GLU A 234 -31.58 -10.51 -23.25
C GLU A 234 -32.49 -11.39 -22.39
N SER A 235 -32.10 -11.60 -21.13
CA SER A 235 -32.90 -12.38 -20.17
C SER A 235 -34.09 -11.62 -19.60
N GLY A 236 -34.14 -10.28 -19.76
CA GLY A 236 -35.12 -9.40 -19.13
C GLY A 236 -35.03 -9.35 -17.59
N ARG A 237 -33.88 -9.69 -16.99
CA ARG A 237 -33.69 -9.81 -15.53
C ARG A 237 -32.95 -8.63 -14.88
N PHE A 238 -33.02 -7.45 -15.49
CA PHE A 238 -32.55 -6.20 -14.89
C PHE A 238 -33.64 -5.55 -13.99
N ALA A 239 -33.29 -4.49 -13.27
CA ALA A 239 -34.19 -3.72 -12.41
C ALA A 239 -35.15 -2.83 -13.25
N ASP A 240 -36.07 -3.47 -13.96
CA ASP A 240 -36.94 -2.84 -14.98
C ASP A 240 -37.56 -1.51 -14.55
N ARG A 241 -38.23 -1.49 -13.40
CA ARG A 241 -38.87 -0.27 -12.87
C ARG A 241 -37.86 0.85 -12.64
N PHE A 242 -36.70 0.56 -12.06
CA PHE A 242 -35.66 1.56 -11.84
C PHE A 242 -35.11 2.07 -13.18
N VAL A 243 -34.82 1.16 -14.12
CA VAL A 243 -34.29 1.50 -15.43
C VAL A 243 -35.24 2.41 -16.21
N ARG A 244 -36.53 2.09 -16.28
CA ARG A 244 -37.54 2.94 -16.95
C ARG A 244 -37.70 4.32 -16.31
N THR A 245 -37.64 4.40 -14.99
CA THR A 245 -38.05 5.58 -14.22
C THR A 245 -36.89 6.55 -13.98
N TRP A 246 -35.71 6.01 -13.63
CA TRP A 246 -34.61 6.76 -13.01
C TRP A 246 -33.33 6.79 -13.83
N THR A 247 -33.34 6.17 -15.02
CA THR A 247 -32.26 6.26 -16.00
C THR A 247 -32.78 6.94 -17.27
N ASN A 248 -31.88 7.35 -18.16
CA ASN A 248 -32.26 7.87 -19.47
C ASN A 248 -32.54 6.78 -20.53
N ALA A 249 -32.69 5.52 -20.12
CA ALA A 249 -32.93 4.36 -21.00
C ALA A 249 -34.11 4.52 -21.97
N ALA A 250 -35.22 5.14 -21.53
CA ALA A 250 -36.42 5.33 -22.33
C ALA A 250 -36.38 6.57 -23.25
N LEU A 251 -35.41 7.47 -23.05
CA LEU A 251 -35.33 8.71 -23.82
C LEU A 251 -34.90 8.43 -25.26
N LEU A 252 -35.48 9.17 -26.21
CA LEU A 252 -35.19 9.05 -27.63
C LEU A 252 -33.96 9.85 -28.04
N VAL A 253 -33.09 9.22 -28.81
CA VAL A 253 -31.91 9.80 -29.45
C VAL A 253 -32.12 9.81 -30.96
N ASP A 254 -31.94 10.97 -31.57
CA ASP A 254 -31.90 11.11 -33.04
C ASP A 254 -30.68 10.37 -33.59
N THR A 255 -30.90 9.40 -34.48
CA THR A 255 -29.85 8.51 -34.98
C THR A 255 -28.83 9.22 -35.86
N GLN A 256 -29.18 10.37 -36.44
CA GLN A 256 -28.30 11.16 -37.31
C GLN A 256 -27.40 12.10 -36.52
N THR A 257 -27.95 12.76 -35.50
CA THR A 257 -27.21 13.77 -34.71
C THR A 257 -26.58 13.19 -33.45
N GLY A 258 -27.07 12.04 -32.97
CA GLY A 258 -26.72 11.46 -31.68
C GLY A 258 -27.25 12.26 -30.48
N ARG A 259 -28.10 13.26 -30.70
CA ARG A 259 -28.66 14.11 -29.64
C ARG A 259 -29.99 13.58 -29.14
N PHE A 260 -30.30 13.85 -27.87
CA PHE A 260 -31.64 13.59 -27.32
C PHE A 260 -32.68 14.42 -28.08
N LEU A 261 -33.80 13.79 -28.43
CA LEU A 261 -34.91 14.51 -29.03
C LEU A 261 -35.65 15.34 -27.98
N ARG A 262 -35.88 16.61 -28.34
CA ARG A 262 -36.68 17.57 -27.60
C ARG A 262 -38.09 17.66 -28.20
N ALA A 263 -39.10 17.89 -27.36
CA ALA A 263 -40.50 17.93 -27.77
C ALA A 263 -40.77 18.97 -28.87
N GLU A 264 -40.22 20.18 -28.73
CA GLU A 264 -40.34 21.25 -29.73
C GLU A 264 -39.70 20.86 -31.07
N ALA A 265 -38.45 20.37 -31.04
CA ALA A 265 -37.70 19.99 -32.25
C ALA A 265 -38.35 18.83 -33.03
N ALA A 266 -39.17 18.02 -32.35
CA ALA A 266 -39.92 16.92 -32.93
C ALA A 266 -41.37 17.28 -33.30
N GLY A 267 -41.84 18.48 -32.97
CA GLY A 267 -43.24 18.89 -33.17
C GLY A 267 -44.23 18.11 -32.30
N ALA A 268 -43.76 17.58 -31.17
CA ALA A 268 -44.50 16.71 -30.25
C ALA A 268 -44.89 17.43 -28.94
N GLY A 269 -44.66 18.74 -28.85
CA GLY A 269 -44.98 19.60 -27.71
C GLY A 269 -44.29 20.96 -27.80
N GLU A 270 -44.42 21.78 -26.76
CA GLU A 270 -43.68 23.04 -26.59
C GLU A 270 -42.58 22.85 -25.54
N GLY A 271 -41.41 23.45 -25.75
CA GLY A 271 -40.30 23.46 -24.78
C GLY A 271 -39.23 22.36 -24.92
N GLU A 272 -38.36 22.31 -23.91
CA GLU A 272 -37.11 21.50 -23.86
C GLU A 272 -37.31 20.08 -23.28
N ASP A 273 -38.57 19.65 -23.11
CA ASP A 273 -38.92 18.31 -22.64
C ASP A 273 -38.27 17.23 -23.51
N PHE A 274 -37.85 16.14 -22.89
CA PHE A 274 -37.35 14.98 -23.62
C PHE A 274 -38.52 14.18 -24.23
N LEU A 275 -38.23 13.32 -25.20
CA LEU A 275 -39.23 12.39 -25.73
C LEU A 275 -38.99 10.94 -25.32
N VAL A 276 -40.09 10.24 -25.03
CA VAL A 276 -40.18 8.79 -24.80
C VAL A 276 -41.21 8.17 -25.74
N LEU A 277 -41.30 6.84 -25.78
CA LEU A 277 -42.35 6.14 -26.51
C LEU A 277 -43.36 5.51 -25.55
N ASP A 278 -44.65 5.71 -25.78
CA ASP A 278 -45.72 5.00 -25.08
C ASP A 278 -45.78 3.51 -25.48
N ALA A 279 -46.64 2.73 -24.83
CA ALA A 279 -46.81 1.30 -25.09
C ALA A 279 -47.29 0.99 -26.53
N GLN A 280 -47.80 1.98 -27.27
CA GLN A 280 -48.22 1.88 -28.66
C GLN A 280 -47.14 2.38 -29.64
N GLY A 281 -45.96 2.76 -29.15
CA GLY A 281 -44.85 3.26 -29.98
C GLY A 281 -45.00 4.70 -30.42
N ARG A 282 -45.83 5.50 -29.75
CA ARG A 282 -46.05 6.91 -30.08
C ARG A 282 -45.16 7.81 -29.21
N PRO A 283 -44.54 8.86 -29.79
CA PRO A 283 -43.77 9.83 -29.02
C PRO A 283 -44.62 10.56 -27.97
N GLN A 284 -44.10 10.70 -26.76
CA GLN A 284 -44.71 11.42 -25.65
C GLN A 284 -43.68 12.33 -24.99
N SER A 285 -44.12 13.54 -24.60
CA SER A 285 -43.32 14.48 -23.81
C SER A 285 -42.97 13.91 -22.43
N CYS A 286 -41.74 14.13 -22.00
CA CYS A 286 -41.19 13.66 -20.73
C CYS A 286 -40.39 14.77 -20.04
N ASP A 287 -40.99 15.38 -19.02
CA ASP A 287 -40.29 16.26 -18.09
C ASP A 287 -39.55 15.41 -17.04
N THR A 288 -38.22 15.34 -17.14
CA THR A 288 -37.40 14.59 -16.19
C THR A 288 -37.25 15.29 -14.83
N ALA A 289 -37.70 16.54 -14.67
CA ALA A 289 -37.79 17.17 -13.36
C ALA A 289 -38.95 16.64 -12.52
N ARG A 290 -39.87 15.85 -13.11
CA ARG A 290 -41.03 15.27 -12.42
C ARG A 290 -40.85 13.78 -12.13
N ALA A 291 -41.57 13.28 -11.13
CA ALA A 291 -41.72 11.84 -10.95
C ALA A 291 -42.64 11.31 -12.06
N PRO A 292 -42.23 10.29 -12.83
CA PRO A 292 -43.07 9.83 -13.91
C PRO A 292 -44.22 8.98 -13.35
N GLU A 293 -45.45 9.48 -13.49
CA GLU A 293 -46.66 8.83 -12.96
C GLU A 293 -46.94 7.48 -13.66
N ASP A 294 -46.53 7.34 -14.93
CA ASP A 294 -46.86 6.21 -15.82
C ASP A 294 -45.63 5.56 -16.48
N ALA A 295 -44.41 5.72 -15.94
CA ALA A 295 -43.15 5.21 -16.56
C ALA A 295 -43.14 3.71 -16.88
N ALA A 296 -43.97 2.91 -16.20
CA ALA A 296 -44.16 1.48 -16.50
C ALA A 296 -44.70 1.23 -17.92
N ARG A 297 -45.32 2.24 -18.55
CA ARG A 297 -45.90 2.17 -19.90
C ARG A 297 -44.93 2.60 -21.00
N TRP A 298 -43.77 3.15 -20.66
CA TRP A 298 -42.80 3.59 -21.67
C TRP A 298 -42.08 2.41 -22.28
N LEU A 299 -41.89 2.38 -23.61
CA LEU A 299 -41.10 1.34 -24.27
C LEU A 299 -39.60 1.58 -24.03
N LEU A 300 -38.90 0.52 -23.61
CA LEU A 300 -37.44 0.52 -23.50
C LEU A 300 -36.79 0.13 -24.82
N ASP A 301 -37.19 -0.96 -25.47
CA ASP A 301 -36.76 -1.25 -26.84
C ASP A 301 -37.77 -0.62 -27.80
N GLY A 302 -37.38 0.48 -28.43
CA GLY A 302 -38.24 1.20 -29.35
C GLY A 302 -37.45 2.04 -30.34
N ALA A 303 -38.03 2.17 -31.53
CA ALA A 303 -37.57 3.06 -32.57
C ALA A 303 -38.79 3.72 -33.23
N VAL A 304 -38.63 4.96 -33.67
CA VAL A 304 -39.69 5.73 -34.30
C VAL A 304 -39.13 6.53 -35.47
N ARG A 305 -39.94 6.69 -36.50
CA ARG A 305 -39.69 7.59 -37.61
C ARG A 305 -40.79 8.63 -37.64
N MET A 306 -40.41 9.90 -37.54
CA MET A 306 -41.35 11.02 -37.52
C MET A 306 -40.89 12.15 -38.44
N ARG A 307 -41.77 13.13 -38.67
CA ARG A 307 -41.45 14.33 -39.44
C ARG A 307 -41.41 15.51 -38.48
N GLY A 308 -40.27 16.18 -38.39
CA GLY A 308 -40.09 17.38 -37.57
C GLY A 308 -40.82 18.60 -38.16
N PRO A 309 -40.96 19.69 -37.39
CA PRO A 309 -41.60 20.93 -37.85
C PRO A 309 -40.92 21.59 -39.05
N ASP A 310 -39.60 21.39 -39.18
CA ASP A 310 -38.77 21.81 -40.31
C ASP A 310 -38.95 20.94 -41.58
N GLY A 311 -39.81 19.92 -41.52
CA GLY A 311 -40.05 18.96 -42.59
C GLY A 311 -39.01 17.85 -42.66
N ARG A 312 -37.96 17.86 -41.81
CA ARG A 312 -36.94 16.81 -41.73
C ARG A 312 -37.57 15.50 -41.28
N VAL A 313 -37.16 14.40 -41.89
CA VAL A 313 -37.50 13.06 -41.40
C VAL A 313 -36.50 12.71 -40.30
N ILE A 314 -37.01 12.52 -39.10
CA ILE A 314 -36.24 12.19 -37.91
C ILE A 314 -36.40 10.70 -37.64
N GLU A 315 -35.29 9.97 -37.62
CA GLU A 315 -35.22 8.59 -37.17
C GLU A 315 -34.63 8.60 -35.77
N ALA A 316 -35.32 7.98 -34.82
CA ALA A 316 -34.93 8.02 -33.42
C ALA A 316 -35.12 6.68 -32.73
N GLU A 317 -34.24 6.39 -31.79
CA GLU A 317 -34.18 5.15 -31.03
C GLU A 317 -34.09 5.47 -29.55
N THR A 318 -34.65 4.62 -28.72
CA THR A 318 -34.44 4.71 -27.28
C THR A 318 -32.97 4.42 -26.94
N VAL A 319 -32.45 5.04 -25.88
CA VAL A 319 -31.10 4.74 -25.36
C VAL A 319 -30.93 3.25 -25.06
N PHE A 320 -31.94 2.60 -24.49
CA PHE A 320 -31.88 1.19 -24.15
C PHE A 320 -31.72 0.30 -25.38
N ARG A 321 -32.43 0.58 -26.48
CA ARG A 321 -32.24 -0.16 -27.73
C ARG A 321 -30.80 -0.03 -28.25
N ARG A 322 -30.25 1.18 -28.25
CA ARG A 322 -28.87 1.43 -28.68
C ARG A 322 -27.85 0.71 -27.79
N LEU A 323 -28.06 0.71 -26.48
CA LEU A 323 -27.24 -0.05 -25.54
C LEU A 323 -27.35 -1.55 -25.79
N ALA A 324 -28.56 -2.08 -26.03
CA ALA A 324 -28.78 -3.50 -26.33
C ALA A 324 -28.05 -3.93 -27.61
N GLU A 325 -28.16 -3.13 -28.68
CA GLU A 325 -27.47 -3.38 -29.95
C GLU A 325 -25.95 -3.38 -29.79
N ARG A 326 -25.40 -2.43 -29.01
CA ARG A 326 -23.96 -2.40 -28.67
C ARG A 326 -23.55 -3.62 -27.84
N ALA A 327 -24.32 -3.92 -26.79
CA ALA A 327 -24.03 -5.02 -25.87
C ALA A 327 -24.08 -6.39 -26.57
N ARG A 328 -24.92 -6.55 -27.61
CA ARG A 328 -24.98 -7.78 -28.43
C ARG A 328 -23.65 -8.15 -29.09
N LEU A 329 -22.73 -7.20 -29.25
CA LEU A 329 -21.39 -7.46 -29.74
C LEU A 329 -20.54 -8.30 -28.76
N TYR A 330 -20.95 -8.38 -27.50
CA TYR A 330 -20.27 -9.06 -26.39
C TYR A 330 -20.93 -10.40 -26.07
N SER A 331 -20.96 -11.30 -27.06
CA SER A 331 -21.34 -12.69 -26.83
C SER A 331 -20.43 -13.34 -25.80
N LEU A 332 -20.93 -14.38 -25.10
CA LEU A 332 -20.16 -15.13 -24.10
C LEU A 332 -18.78 -15.55 -24.62
N ALA A 333 -18.73 -16.09 -25.85
CA ALA A 333 -17.48 -16.49 -26.50
C ALA A 333 -16.50 -15.32 -26.68
N ARG A 334 -16.99 -14.15 -27.09
CA ARG A 334 -16.15 -12.95 -27.24
C ARG A 334 -15.65 -12.45 -25.89
N VAL A 335 -16.51 -12.42 -24.86
CA VAL A 335 -16.12 -12.03 -23.51
C VAL A 335 -15.02 -12.94 -22.98
N CYS A 336 -15.17 -14.26 -23.11
CA CYS A 336 -14.12 -15.22 -22.74
C CYS A 336 -12.81 -14.95 -23.49
N ALA A 337 -12.85 -14.69 -24.80
CA ALA A 337 -11.65 -14.40 -25.59
C ALA A 337 -10.94 -13.10 -25.14
N LEU A 338 -11.69 -12.04 -24.86
CA LEU A 338 -11.14 -10.76 -24.43
C LEU A 338 -10.59 -10.81 -23.00
N THR A 339 -11.31 -11.46 -22.10
CA THR A 339 -11.01 -11.45 -20.65
C THR A 339 -10.09 -12.59 -20.21
N GLY A 340 -9.99 -13.66 -21.00
CA GLY A 340 -9.28 -14.90 -20.63
C GLY A 340 -10.03 -15.76 -19.60
N LEU A 341 -11.30 -15.48 -19.31
CA LEU A 341 -12.14 -16.22 -18.37
C LEU A 341 -12.81 -17.44 -19.02
N GLY A 342 -13.11 -18.47 -18.23
CA GLY A 342 -13.94 -19.59 -18.66
C GLY A 342 -15.43 -19.23 -18.74
N ALA A 343 -16.14 -19.85 -19.68
CA ALA A 343 -17.58 -19.59 -19.90
C ALA A 343 -18.41 -19.77 -18.62
N ALA A 344 -18.19 -20.87 -17.88
CA ALA A 344 -18.92 -21.15 -16.65
C ALA A 344 -18.67 -20.11 -15.54
N GLU A 345 -17.47 -19.54 -15.47
CA GLU A 345 -17.14 -18.49 -14.49
C GLU A 345 -17.90 -17.20 -14.82
N VAL A 346 -17.95 -16.85 -16.11
CA VAL A 346 -18.67 -15.69 -16.62
C VAL A 346 -20.18 -15.85 -16.41
N GLU A 347 -20.75 -17.00 -16.74
CA GLU A 347 -22.17 -17.31 -16.52
C GLU A 347 -22.53 -17.28 -15.03
N ALA A 348 -21.67 -17.83 -14.15
CA ALA A 348 -21.87 -17.78 -12.71
C ALA A 348 -21.87 -16.34 -12.18
N PHE A 349 -21.00 -15.48 -12.71
CA PHE A 349 -21.01 -14.06 -12.37
C PHE A 349 -22.30 -13.38 -12.83
N TYR A 350 -22.76 -13.65 -14.05
CA TYR A 350 -24.00 -13.06 -14.57
C TYR A 350 -25.22 -13.49 -13.76
N ALA A 351 -25.31 -14.76 -13.40
CA ALA A 351 -26.39 -15.29 -12.58
C ALA A 351 -26.51 -14.60 -11.22
N LEU A 352 -25.39 -14.20 -10.60
CA LEU A 352 -25.39 -13.48 -9.33
C LEU A 352 -25.99 -12.07 -9.41
N LEU A 353 -26.15 -11.50 -10.61
CA LEU A 353 -26.67 -10.15 -10.83
C LEU A 353 -28.14 -10.13 -11.30
N GLU A 354 -28.73 -11.29 -11.55
CA GLU A 354 -30.10 -11.43 -12.05
C GLU A 354 -31.16 -11.08 -10.99
N GLY A 355 -32.24 -10.43 -11.42
CA GLY A 355 -33.41 -10.19 -10.56
C GLY A 355 -33.25 -9.04 -9.57
N ALA A 356 -32.35 -8.09 -9.86
CA ALA A 356 -32.08 -6.90 -9.04
C ALA A 356 -31.75 -7.21 -7.56
N PRO A 357 -30.74 -8.05 -7.30
CA PRO A 357 -30.33 -8.42 -5.94
C PRO A 357 -29.85 -7.19 -5.16
N ARG A 358 -29.73 -7.32 -3.83
CA ARG A 358 -29.00 -6.34 -3.02
C ARG A 358 -27.51 -6.49 -3.26
N ALA A 359 -27.05 -5.90 -4.37
CA ALA A 359 -25.66 -5.99 -4.83
C ALA A 359 -24.91 -4.70 -4.49
N ALA A 360 -23.94 -4.82 -3.59
CA ALA A 360 -23.00 -3.76 -3.26
C ALA A 360 -21.69 -3.99 -4.03
N TYR A 361 -21.11 -2.94 -4.60
CA TYR A 361 -19.87 -3.08 -5.37
C TYR A 361 -18.87 -1.98 -5.07
N TYR A 362 -17.59 -2.30 -5.29
CA TYR A 362 -16.54 -1.29 -5.22
C TYR A 362 -15.51 -1.50 -6.32
N THR A 363 -15.22 -0.42 -7.03
CA THR A 363 -14.22 -0.32 -8.09
C THR A 363 -13.20 0.76 -7.74
N TRP A 364 -11.92 0.53 -8.06
CA TRP A 364 -10.87 1.50 -7.76
C TRP A 364 -9.66 1.38 -8.70
N THR A 365 -8.43 1.54 -8.18
CA THR A 365 -7.21 1.66 -9.00
C THR A 365 -6.91 0.45 -9.89
N GLY A 366 -7.50 -0.72 -9.63
CA GLY A 366 -7.29 -1.90 -10.47
C GLY A 366 -7.85 -1.79 -11.88
N VAL A 367 -8.92 -1.01 -12.07
CA VAL A 367 -9.49 -0.69 -13.38
C VAL A 367 -9.16 0.72 -13.83
N GLY A 368 -8.73 1.58 -12.89
CA GLY A 368 -8.50 3.00 -13.13
C GLY A 368 -7.12 3.37 -13.69
N GLN A 369 -6.13 2.46 -13.74
CA GLN A 369 -4.75 2.79 -14.15
C GLN A 369 -4.42 2.28 -15.57
N HIS A 370 -5.38 2.46 -16.49
CA HIS A 370 -5.35 2.00 -17.88
C HIS A 370 -5.64 3.16 -18.85
N ALA A 371 -5.28 3.00 -20.13
CA ALA A 371 -5.63 3.96 -21.19
C ALA A 371 -7.12 3.99 -21.57
N ASN A 372 -7.93 3.05 -21.05
CA ASN A 372 -9.36 2.90 -21.34
C ASN A 372 -10.25 3.05 -20.09
N ALA A 373 -9.71 3.67 -19.04
CA ALA A 373 -10.27 3.64 -17.71
C ALA A 373 -11.64 4.33 -17.60
N THR A 374 -11.88 5.41 -18.36
CA THR A 374 -13.18 6.11 -18.33
C THR A 374 -14.30 5.25 -18.91
N GLN A 375 -14.09 4.62 -20.06
CA GLN A 375 -15.08 3.74 -20.69
C GLN A 375 -15.31 2.47 -19.86
N THR A 376 -14.26 1.95 -19.24
CA THR A 376 -14.36 0.81 -18.30
C THR A 376 -15.23 1.15 -17.10
N GLU A 377 -14.98 2.30 -16.45
CA GLU A 377 -15.77 2.71 -15.30
C GLU A 377 -17.23 2.99 -15.69
N ARG A 378 -17.48 3.59 -16.87
CA ARG A 378 -18.84 3.77 -17.37
C ARG A 378 -19.55 2.44 -17.63
N ALA A 379 -18.89 1.44 -18.19
CA ALA A 379 -19.47 0.11 -18.39
C ALA A 379 -19.88 -0.53 -17.05
N ILE A 380 -19.02 -0.42 -16.03
CA ILE A 380 -19.32 -0.92 -14.67
C ILE A 380 -20.48 -0.14 -14.05
N ALA A 381 -20.48 1.20 -14.14
CA ALA A 381 -21.54 2.05 -13.63
C ALA A 381 -22.90 1.74 -14.29
N THR A 382 -22.91 1.59 -15.62
CA THR A 382 -24.09 1.20 -16.41
C THR A 382 -24.60 -0.18 -16.01
N LEU A 383 -23.72 -1.16 -15.80
CA LEU A 383 -24.11 -2.49 -15.29
C LEU A 383 -24.85 -2.36 -13.95
N PHE A 384 -24.29 -1.64 -12.98
CA PHE A 384 -24.91 -1.51 -11.66
C PHE A 384 -26.12 -0.56 -11.63
N ALA A 385 -26.28 0.31 -12.64
CA ALA A 385 -27.53 1.01 -12.90
C ALA A 385 -28.64 0.04 -13.35
N LEU A 386 -28.34 -0.92 -14.24
CA LEU A 386 -29.27 -1.97 -14.65
C LEU A 386 -29.61 -2.93 -13.50
N VAL A 387 -28.66 -3.20 -12.60
CA VAL A 387 -28.92 -4.00 -11.38
C VAL A 387 -29.80 -3.25 -10.37
N GLY A 388 -29.85 -1.91 -10.43
CA GLY A 388 -30.62 -1.09 -9.50
C GLY A 388 -29.98 -1.01 -8.11
N SER A 389 -28.64 -1.00 -8.05
CA SER A 389 -27.85 -0.93 -6.81
C SER A 389 -27.72 0.48 -6.22
N CYS A 390 -28.17 1.50 -6.93
CA CYS A 390 -27.93 2.91 -6.60
C CYS A 390 -28.81 3.40 -5.44
N ASP A 391 -28.18 3.93 -4.40
CA ASP A 391 -28.78 4.51 -3.21
C ASP A 391 -29.86 3.62 -2.56
N ARG A 392 -29.61 2.31 -2.54
CA ARG A 392 -30.50 1.26 -2.06
C ARG A 392 -29.85 0.50 -0.90
N GLU A 393 -30.67 0.03 0.04
CA GLU A 393 -30.23 -0.86 1.13
C GLU A 393 -29.54 -2.12 0.55
N GLY A 394 -28.36 -2.45 1.07
CA GLY A 394 -27.51 -3.53 0.56
C GLY A 394 -26.90 -3.27 -0.83
N GLY A 395 -27.08 -2.07 -1.39
CA GLY A 395 -26.41 -1.56 -2.58
C GLY A 395 -25.31 -0.56 -2.25
N ASN A 396 -25.14 0.47 -3.08
CA ASN A 396 -24.20 1.58 -2.83
C ASN A 396 -24.98 2.82 -2.38
N VAL A 397 -24.66 3.34 -1.19
CA VAL A 397 -25.38 4.45 -0.57
C VAL A 397 -24.53 5.70 -0.48
N TRP A 398 -25.15 6.87 -0.65
CA TRP A 398 -24.48 8.14 -0.37
C TRP A 398 -24.82 8.61 1.03
N THR A 399 -23.82 8.57 1.93
CA THR A 399 -23.96 9.04 3.30
C THR A 399 -24.18 10.54 3.35
N VAL A 400 -24.87 11.00 4.39
CA VAL A 400 -25.11 12.41 4.68
C VAL A 400 -24.19 12.82 5.82
N PRO A 401 -23.10 13.57 5.56
CA PRO A 401 -22.25 14.08 6.63
C PRO A 401 -22.91 15.29 7.33
N PRO A 402 -22.51 15.62 8.56
CA PRO A 402 -22.92 16.85 9.23
C PRO A 402 -22.53 18.09 8.41
N PRO A 403 -23.33 19.17 8.44
CA PRO A 403 -22.99 20.41 7.75
C PRO A 403 -21.71 21.01 8.33
N ALA A 404 -20.84 21.51 7.46
CA ALA A 404 -19.62 22.22 7.85
C ALA A 404 -19.32 23.31 6.83
N ASN A 405 -18.68 24.40 7.26
CA ASN A 405 -18.25 25.43 6.32
C ASN A 405 -17.08 24.91 5.47
N THR A 406 -17.14 25.21 4.18
CA THR A 406 -16.12 24.81 3.21
C THR A 406 -14.91 25.73 3.34
N LEU A 407 -13.72 25.18 3.64
CA LEU A 407 -12.47 25.96 3.68
C LEU A 407 -11.92 26.28 2.30
N ASN A 408 -12.23 25.45 1.31
CA ASN A 408 -11.52 25.43 0.05
C ASN A 408 -12.48 25.15 -1.10
N ASP A 409 -12.81 26.19 -1.85
CA ASP A 409 -13.69 26.14 -3.03
C ASP A 409 -12.89 26.56 -4.26
N LEU A 410 -13.21 26.02 -5.45
CA LEU A 410 -12.51 26.38 -6.69
C LEU A 410 -12.74 27.86 -7.05
N ALA A 411 -13.86 28.45 -6.60
CA ALA A 411 -14.17 29.87 -6.73
C ALA A 411 -13.20 30.80 -5.98
N LEU A 412 -12.32 30.27 -5.12
CA LEU A 412 -11.22 31.03 -4.52
C LEU A 412 -10.14 31.41 -5.55
N LEU A 413 -10.08 30.73 -6.70
CA LEU A 413 -9.19 31.13 -7.78
C LEU A 413 -9.63 32.49 -8.35
N PRO A 414 -8.68 33.40 -8.64
CA PRO A 414 -8.99 34.63 -9.35
C PRO A 414 -9.67 34.35 -10.71
N PRO A 415 -10.58 35.23 -11.16
CA PRO A 415 -11.22 35.10 -12.48
C PRO A 415 -10.19 34.95 -13.60
N GLY A 416 -10.45 34.05 -14.56
CA GLY A 416 -9.55 33.79 -15.69
C GLY A 416 -8.38 32.83 -15.40
N GLN A 417 -8.13 32.44 -14.13
CA GLN A 417 -7.05 31.51 -13.80
C GLN A 417 -7.41 30.07 -14.13
N LYS A 418 -8.68 29.66 -13.97
CA LYS A 418 -9.11 28.29 -14.26
C LYS A 418 -8.84 27.91 -15.72
N GLU A 419 -9.07 28.83 -16.64
CA GLU A 419 -8.89 28.66 -18.09
C GLU A 419 -7.42 28.44 -18.47
N LYS A 420 -6.49 28.81 -17.60
CA LYS A 420 -5.04 28.62 -17.81
C LYS A 420 -4.54 27.26 -17.32
N ALA A 421 -5.37 26.44 -16.68
CA ALA A 421 -4.94 25.14 -16.14
C ALA A 421 -4.25 24.27 -17.21
N LEU A 422 -3.04 23.79 -16.90
CA LEU A 422 -2.28 22.95 -17.80
C LEU A 422 -3.06 21.68 -18.18
N GLY A 423 -3.17 21.42 -19.49
CA GLY A 423 -3.86 20.25 -20.04
C GLY A 423 -5.38 20.42 -20.21
N LEU A 424 -5.98 21.55 -19.84
CA LEU A 424 -7.44 21.76 -19.94
C LEU A 424 -7.98 21.65 -21.38
N ALA A 425 -7.24 22.17 -22.37
CA ALA A 425 -7.63 22.06 -23.77
C ALA A 425 -7.63 20.60 -24.27
N ASP A 426 -6.70 19.78 -23.77
CA ASP A 426 -6.58 18.35 -24.12
C ASP A 426 -7.61 17.49 -23.36
N LEU A 427 -7.93 17.87 -22.12
CA LEU A 427 -8.78 17.12 -21.19
C LEU A 427 -9.88 18.03 -20.60
N PRO A 428 -10.83 18.52 -21.42
CA PRO A 428 -11.86 19.49 -21.00
C PRO A 428 -12.83 18.93 -19.96
N LEU A 429 -12.97 17.61 -19.87
CA LEU A 429 -13.75 16.91 -18.87
C LEU A 429 -12.89 16.35 -17.72
N GLY A 430 -11.56 16.42 -17.85
CA GLY A 430 -10.60 15.75 -16.99
C GLY A 430 -10.22 16.53 -15.72
N PRO A 431 -9.14 16.09 -15.03
CA PRO A 431 -8.62 16.75 -13.84
C PRO A 431 -8.47 18.27 -13.95
N PRO A 432 -7.98 18.84 -15.08
CA PRO A 432 -7.77 20.29 -15.19
C PRO A 432 -9.05 21.11 -15.02
N ALA A 433 -10.21 20.56 -15.39
CA ALA A 433 -11.50 21.24 -15.20
C ALA A 433 -11.94 21.34 -13.72
N HIS A 434 -11.27 20.61 -12.83
CA HIS A 434 -11.60 20.46 -11.41
C HIS A 434 -10.48 20.99 -10.48
N GLY A 435 -9.49 21.69 -11.03
CA GLY A 435 -8.43 22.34 -10.25
C GLY A 435 -7.18 21.48 -10.00
N TRP A 436 -6.99 20.40 -10.75
CA TRP A 436 -5.77 19.59 -10.70
C TRP A 436 -5.19 19.35 -12.10
N ILE A 437 -3.88 19.36 -12.24
CA ILE A 437 -3.20 19.07 -13.50
C ILE A 437 -2.46 17.74 -13.44
N THR A 438 -2.09 17.19 -14.59
CA THR A 438 -1.30 15.95 -14.64
C THR A 438 0.20 16.23 -14.49
N ALA A 439 0.95 15.25 -13.98
CA ALA A 439 2.41 15.34 -13.93
C ALA A 439 3.05 15.51 -15.33
N ARG A 440 2.41 14.94 -16.36
CA ARG A 440 2.82 15.09 -17.77
C ARG A 440 2.72 16.52 -18.24
N ASP A 441 1.59 17.16 -18.01
CA ASP A 441 1.34 18.53 -18.48
C ASP A 441 2.22 19.53 -17.72
N PHE A 442 2.46 19.29 -16.42
CA PHE A 442 3.50 20.00 -15.67
C PHE A 442 4.89 19.83 -16.30
N ALA A 443 5.31 18.58 -16.58
CA ALA A 443 6.64 18.32 -17.13
C ALA A 443 6.85 19.01 -18.48
N ARG A 444 5.84 18.98 -19.37
CA ARG A 444 5.87 19.71 -20.64
C ARG A 444 5.99 21.22 -20.46
N ALA A 445 5.24 21.80 -19.52
CA ALA A 445 5.32 23.22 -19.23
C ALA A 445 6.66 23.63 -18.57
N ALA A 446 7.21 22.77 -17.71
CA ALA A 446 8.48 23.00 -17.04
C ALA A 446 9.69 22.83 -17.97
N ILE A 447 9.65 21.88 -18.92
CA ILE A 447 10.77 21.62 -19.84
C ILE A 447 10.64 22.51 -21.08
N ASP A 448 9.51 22.40 -21.79
CA ASP A 448 9.32 22.95 -23.14
C ASP A 448 8.66 24.34 -23.13
N GLY A 449 8.09 24.76 -22.00
CA GLY A 449 7.39 26.04 -21.91
C GLY A 449 6.04 26.07 -22.62
N VAL A 450 5.39 24.91 -22.80
CA VAL A 450 4.11 24.78 -23.52
C VAL A 450 2.97 24.41 -22.57
N PRO A 451 1.86 25.17 -22.54
CA PRO A 451 1.58 26.40 -23.29
C PRO A 451 2.30 27.65 -22.76
N TYR A 452 2.87 27.58 -21.56
CA TYR A 452 3.72 28.61 -20.97
C TYR A 452 4.75 27.95 -20.04
N LYS A 453 5.81 28.69 -19.68
CA LYS A 453 6.89 28.20 -18.82
C LYS A 453 6.47 28.18 -17.34
N VAL A 454 6.49 26.99 -16.74
CA VAL A 454 6.48 26.86 -15.28
C VAL A 454 7.91 27.08 -14.78
N ARG A 455 8.07 28.05 -13.89
CA ARG A 455 9.37 28.50 -13.36
C ARG A 455 9.64 27.95 -11.97
N ALA A 456 8.61 27.74 -11.16
CA ALA A 456 8.77 27.20 -9.81
C ALA A 456 7.77 26.12 -9.44
N LEU A 457 8.16 25.30 -8.47
CA LEU A 457 7.31 24.25 -7.87
C LEU A 457 7.38 24.33 -6.34
N MET A 458 6.23 24.23 -5.68
CA MET A 458 6.16 23.92 -4.24
C MET A 458 5.42 22.60 -4.01
N SER A 459 6.10 21.65 -3.38
CA SER A 459 5.68 20.26 -3.22
C SER A 459 5.40 19.91 -1.76
N PHE A 460 4.35 19.12 -1.49
CA PHE A 460 3.96 18.65 -0.16
C PHE A 460 3.81 17.11 -0.16
N GLY A 461 4.78 16.42 0.44
CA GLY A 461 4.79 14.96 0.63
C GLY A 461 4.76 14.10 -0.64
N THR A 462 4.87 14.71 -1.83
CA THR A 462 4.77 14.03 -3.12
C THR A 462 6.07 13.31 -3.49
N ASN A 463 5.98 12.27 -4.32
CA ASN A 463 7.13 11.62 -4.90
C ASN A 463 6.83 11.16 -6.33
N PHE A 464 6.40 12.09 -7.18
CA PHE A 464 5.95 11.79 -8.54
C PHE A 464 7.06 11.23 -9.44
N VAL A 465 8.34 11.44 -9.10
CA VAL A 465 9.48 10.75 -9.73
C VAL A 465 9.30 9.23 -9.69
N VAL A 466 8.81 8.68 -8.58
CA VAL A 466 8.64 7.24 -8.38
C VAL A 466 7.18 6.81 -8.58
N SER A 467 6.19 7.66 -8.26
CA SER A 467 4.78 7.27 -8.28
C SER A 467 4.08 7.46 -9.63
N GLN A 468 4.67 8.20 -10.57
CA GLN A 468 4.16 8.38 -11.94
C GLN A 468 5.08 7.70 -12.96
N ALA A 469 4.55 7.42 -14.16
CA ALA A 469 5.33 6.94 -15.31
C ALA A 469 6.32 8.02 -15.82
N ASP A 470 7.20 7.64 -16.75
CA ASP A 470 8.22 8.53 -17.34
C ASP A 470 9.12 9.21 -16.31
N THR A 471 9.66 8.40 -15.37
CA THR A 471 10.53 8.87 -14.28
C THR A 471 11.66 9.80 -14.74
N ALA A 472 12.32 9.50 -15.87
CA ALA A 472 13.40 10.33 -16.39
C ALA A 472 12.93 11.74 -16.79
N ARG A 473 11.75 11.85 -17.41
CA ARG A 473 11.15 13.15 -17.78
C ARG A 473 10.72 13.92 -16.53
N ASN A 474 10.20 13.23 -15.52
CA ASN A 474 9.85 13.87 -14.24
C ASN A 474 11.08 14.46 -13.53
N LEU A 475 12.23 13.78 -13.59
CA LEU A 475 13.50 14.32 -13.09
C LEU A 475 13.95 15.54 -13.91
N ALA A 476 13.91 15.46 -15.25
CA ALA A 476 14.27 16.58 -16.12
C ALA A 476 13.39 17.82 -15.86
N ALA A 477 12.10 17.62 -15.59
CA ALA A 477 11.19 18.71 -15.23
C ALA A 477 11.59 19.40 -13.92
N LEU A 478 11.99 18.64 -12.89
CA LEU A 478 12.48 19.20 -11.62
C LEU A 478 13.80 19.99 -11.80
N ASP A 479 14.69 19.45 -12.63
CA ASP A 479 15.98 20.07 -12.93
C ASP A 479 15.83 21.35 -13.76
N ALA A 480 14.79 21.45 -14.59
CA ALA A 480 14.50 22.62 -15.43
C ALA A 480 13.88 23.82 -14.70
N LEU A 481 13.42 23.65 -13.45
CA LEU A 481 12.83 24.73 -12.64
C LEU A 481 13.89 25.74 -12.20
N GLU A 482 13.51 27.00 -12.08
CA GLU A 482 14.32 28.06 -11.46
C GLU A 482 14.33 27.94 -9.94
N PHE A 483 13.21 27.48 -9.35
CA PHE A 483 13.08 27.32 -7.90
C PHE A 483 12.12 26.18 -7.53
N HIS A 484 12.53 25.32 -6.59
CA HIS A 484 11.76 24.19 -6.11
C HIS A 484 11.84 24.09 -4.59
N VAL A 485 10.68 24.01 -3.94
CA VAL A 485 10.54 23.81 -2.50
C VAL A 485 9.83 22.50 -2.25
N HIS A 486 10.29 21.73 -1.26
CA HIS A 486 9.67 20.44 -0.94
C HIS A 486 9.49 20.27 0.58
N ALA A 487 8.25 20.15 1.03
CA ALA A 487 7.90 19.83 2.41
C ALA A 487 7.67 18.31 2.55
N ASP A 488 8.41 17.65 3.44
CA ASP A 488 8.27 16.20 3.68
C ASP A 488 8.72 15.77 5.07
N MET A 489 8.30 14.58 5.49
CA MET A 489 8.78 13.91 6.70
C MET A 489 10.15 13.26 6.49
N PHE A 490 10.47 12.86 5.24
CA PHE A 490 11.69 12.15 4.86
C PHE A 490 12.25 12.67 3.54
N MET A 491 13.57 12.60 3.37
CA MET A 491 14.22 12.93 2.09
C MET A 491 13.89 11.87 1.04
N ASN A 492 13.07 12.24 0.05
CA ASN A 492 12.66 11.37 -1.06
C ASN A 492 13.29 11.81 -2.40
N PRO A 493 13.21 11.04 -3.50
CA PRO A 493 13.80 11.39 -4.80
C PRO A 493 13.34 12.71 -5.41
N THR A 494 12.09 13.14 -5.16
CA THR A 494 11.58 14.46 -5.57
C THR A 494 12.17 15.56 -4.69
N ALA A 495 12.16 15.36 -3.36
CA ALA A 495 12.75 16.28 -2.39
C ALA A 495 14.25 16.52 -2.62
N ALA A 496 14.98 15.49 -3.02
CA ALA A 496 16.41 15.55 -3.31
C ALA A 496 16.77 16.50 -4.47
N ARG A 497 15.78 16.93 -5.27
CA ARG A 497 15.93 17.92 -6.35
C ARG A 497 15.50 19.33 -5.94
N ALA A 498 15.07 19.55 -4.70
CA ALA A 498 14.61 20.85 -4.23
C ALA A 498 15.77 21.80 -3.91
N ASP A 499 15.51 23.10 -4.00
CA ASP A 499 16.39 24.18 -3.54
C ASP A 499 16.26 24.38 -2.03
N ILE A 500 15.04 24.22 -1.49
CA ILE A 500 14.75 24.22 -0.06
C ILE A 500 13.89 23.00 0.29
N VAL A 501 14.24 22.31 1.38
CA VAL A 501 13.47 21.21 1.95
C VAL A 501 12.99 21.59 3.35
N LEU A 502 11.67 21.47 3.59
CA LEU A 502 11.04 21.82 4.86
C LEU A 502 10.65 20.55 5.65
N PRO A 503 11.02 20.45 6.94
CA PRO A 503 10.73 19.28 7.76
C PRO A 503 9.26 19.26 8.21
N VAL A 504 8.51 18.24 7.80
CA VAL A 504 7.12 18.03 8.19
C VAL A 504 7.00 17.08 9.38
N ASN A 505 6.13 17.43 10.33
CA ASN A 505 5.88 16.62 11.51
C ASN A 505 4.99 15.40 11.21
N MET A 506 5.00 14.40 12.09
CA MET A 506 4.15 13.21 12.00
C MET A 506 2.76 13.52 12.57
N PRO A 507 1.70 12.77 12.22
CA PRO A 507 0.36 13.10 12.68
C PRO A 507 0.16 13.04 14.20
N TRP A 508 1.02 12.32 14.93
CA TRP A 508 1.00 12.28 16.40
C TRP A 508 1.65 13.52 17.04
N GLU A 509 2.38 14.30 16.27
CA GLU A 509 3.12 15.50 16.68
C GLU A 509 2.32 16.80 16.44
N ARG A 510 1.07 16.69 15.97
CA ARG A 510 0.17 17.81 15.67
C ARG A 510 -1.29 17.50 16.01
N ASP A 511 -2.05 18.56 16.19
CA ASP A 511 -3.52 18.50 16.24
C ASP A 511 -4.11 18.24 14.85
N GLY A 512 -5.34 17.73 14.80
CA GLY A 512 -6.08 17.55 13.56
C GLY A 512 -7.59 17.39 13.75
N LEU A 513 -8.39 18.10 12.96
CA LEU A 513 -9.85 18.00 12.97
C LEU A 513 -10.33 17.00 11.90
N ARG A 514 -11.24 16.11 12.28
CA ARG A 514 -11.95 15.26 11.32
C ARG A 514 -13.46 15.39 11.44
N ILE A 515 -14.09 15.80 10.35
CA ILE A 515 -15.55 15.84 10.19
C ILE A 515 -15.96 14.66 9.29
N GLY A 516 -16.59 13.66 9.91
CA GLY A 516 -17.14 12.47 9.24
C GLY A 516 -16.13 11.41 8.81
N PHE A 517 -16.47 10.12 8.96
CA PHE A 517 -15.68 8.98 8.50
C PHE A 517 -16.41 8.22 7.38
N GLU A 518 -15.66 7.63 6.45
CA GLU A 518 -16.19 7.20 5.15
C GLU A 518 -16.41 5.68 5.07
N ILE A 519 -17.19 5.12 6.00
CA ILE A 519 -17.45 3.67 6.06
C ILE A 519 -18.93 3.31 6.23
N THR A 520 -19.69 4.10 6.97
CA THR A 520 -21.13 3.94 7.23
C THR A 520 -21.75 5.31 7.47
N GLN A 521 -23.08 5.41 7.46
CA GLN A 521 -23.78 6.63 7.86
C GLN A 521 -23.40 7.07 9.29
N ALA A 522 -23.41 6.14 10.25
CA ALA A 522 -23.04 6.45 11.64
C ALA A 522 -21.59 6.98 11.77
N ALA A 523 -20.68 6.46 10.95
CA ALA A 523 -19.31 6.95 10.90
C ALA A 523 -19.24 8.35 10.24
N ALA A 524 -20.02 8.60 9.18
CA ALA A 524 -20.09 9.89 8.51
C ALA A 524 -20.61 11.02 9.44
N GLU A 525 -21.42 10.66 10.43
CA GLU A 525 -21.96 11.56 11.46
C GLU A 525 -20.98 11.85 12.60
N THR A 526 -19.84 11.16 12.67
CA THR A 526 -18.87 11.31 13.76
C THR A 526 -17.85 12.39 13.45
N ILE A 527 -17.70 13.34 14.37
CA ILE A 527 -16.71 14.42 14.33
C ILE A 527 -15.71 14.19 15.45
N GLN A 528 -14.43 14.23 15.15
CA GLN A 528 -13.39 13.97 16.15
C GLN A 528 -12.21 14.91 15.98
N PHE A 529 -11.82 15.53 17.10
CA PHE A 529 -10.58 16.27 17.21
C PHE A 529 -9.47 15.34 17.72
N ARG A 530 -8.41 15.19 16.92
CA ARG A 530 -7.20 14.45 17.30
C ARG A 530 -6.24 15.42 17.95
N ARG A 531 -5.99 15.24 19.24
CA ARG A 531 -4.99 16.00 19.98
C ARG A 531 -3.58 15.53 19.62
N LYS A 532 -2.64 16.46 19.62
CA LYS A 532 -1.19 16.22 19.65
C LYS A 532 -0.87 15.37 20.88
N VAL A 533 -0.16 14.25 20.67
CA VAL A 533 0.22 13.30 21.72
C VAL A 533 1.74 13.23 21.94
N LEU A 534 2.51 13.81 21.03
CA LEU A 534 3.97 13.93 21.11
C LEU A 534 4.38 15.35 20.78
N GLU A 535 5.52 15.79 21.33
CA GLU A 535 6.18 17.00 20.85
C GLU A 535 6.78 16.77 19.44
N PRO A 536 6.76 17.79 18.55
CA PRO A 536 7.43 17.70 17.26
C PRO A 536 8.91 17.33 17.39
N LEU A 537 9.36 16.42 16.51
CA LEU A 537 10.77 16.07 16.46
C LEU A 537 11.56 17.21 15.80
N GLY A 538 12.59 17.70 16.51
CA GLY A 538 13.40 18.83 16.06
C GLY A 538 12.56 20.10 15.90
N GLN A 539 12.68 20.74 14.75
CA GLN A 539 11.93 21.94 14.37
C GLN A 539 10.83 21.62 13.35
N SER A 540 10.39 20.37 13.23
CA SER A 540 9.37 20.00 12.24
C SER A 540 8.01 20.68 12.50
N ARG A 541 7.30 21.03 11.43
CA ARG A 541 5.98 21.72 11.48
C ARG A 541 4.93 20.96 10.66
N ALA A 542 3.66 21.18 10.91
CA ALA A 542 2.57 20.63 10.10
C ALA A 542 2.46 21.40 8.78
N ASP A 543 1.99 20.74 7.72
CA ASP A 543 1.84 21.40 6.41
C ASP A 543 0.91 22.63 6.48
N HIS A 544 -0.17 22.58 7.27
CA HIS A 544 -1.07 23.72 7.46
C HIS A 544 -0.39 24.92 8.12
N GLU A 545 0.53 24.69 9.07
CA GLU A 545 1.32 25.75 9.71
C GLU A 545 2.28 26.40 8.71
N ILE A 546 2.89 25.59 7.83
CA ILE A 546 3.78 26.07 6.77
C ILE A 546 3.02 26.98 5.80
N VAL A 547 1.88 26.52 5.27
CA VAL A 547 1.11 27.31 4.28
C VAL A 547 0.48 28.56 4.90
N MET A 548 0.07 28.52 6.17
CA MET A 548 -0.42 29.72 6.87
C MET A 548 0.69 30.75 7.06
N ALA A 549 1.90 30.33 7.46
CA ALA A 549 3.03 31.24 7.62
C ALA A 549 3.47 31.87 6.29
N LEU A 550 3.44 31.10 5.20
CA LEU A 550 3.69 31.61 3.84
C LEU A 550 2.58 32.54 3.37
N ALA A 551 1.32 32.20 3.62
CA ALA A 551 0.18 33.02 3.24
C ALA A 551 0.24 34.41 3.88
N THR A 552 0.55 34.49 5.18
CA THR A 552 0.71 35.76 5.88
C THR A 552 1.83 36.62 5.28
N ARG A 553 2.98 36.01 4.95
CA ARG A 553 4.11 36.70 4.29
C ARG A 553 3.78 37.17 2.87
N LEU A 554 2.90 36.47 2.18
CA LEU A 554 2.41 36.80 0.84
C LEU A 554 1.21 37.76 0.83
N GLY A 555 0.83 38.32 1.98
CA GLY A 555 -0.26 39.30 2.10
C GLY A 555 -1.66 38.70 2.14
N MET A 556 -1.79 37.39 2.39
CA MET A 556 -3.06 36.65 2.40
C MET A 556 -3.56 36.35 3.83
N ALA A 557 -3.14 37.11 4.84
CA ALA A 557 -3.42 36.82 6.25
C ALA A 557 -4.93 36.71 6.55
N ALA A 558 -5.77 37.59 5.99
CA ALA A 558 -7.21 37.56 6.21
C ALA A 558 -7.87 36.27 5.69
N GLN A 559 -7.43 35.78 4.53
CA GLN A 559 -7.89 34.52 3.95
C GLN A 559 -7.46 33.31 4.78
N PHE A 560 -6.46 33.45 5.64
CA PHE A 560 -5.94 32.39 6.51
C PHE A 560 -6.16 32.70 7.99
N PHE A 561 -7.22 33.43 8.33
CA PHE A 561 -7.62 33.69 9.72
C PHE A 561 -6.51 34.31 10.57
N GLY A 562 -5.69 35.18 9.98
CA GLY A 562 -4.52 35.79 10.66
C GLY A 562 -3.38 34.80 10.96
N GLY A 563 -3.41 33.60 10.37
CA GLY A 563 -2.50 32.50 10.70
C GLY A 563 -2.97 31.63 11.86
N ASP A 564 -4.20 31.80 12.34
CA ASP A 564 -4.79 30.99 13.42
C ASP A 564 -5.55 29.78 12.87
N ILE A 565 -4.95 28.59 13.03
CA ILE A 565 -5.55 27.32 12.62
C ILE A 565 -6.84 26.99 13.38
N GLU A 566 -6.91 27.36 14.67
CA GLU A 566 -8.06 27.05 15.51
C GLU A 566 -9.26 27.91 15.13
N ALA A 567 -9.04 29.19 14.80
CA ALA A 567 -10.06 30.04 14.20
C ALA A 567 -10.62 29.43 12.91
N GLY A 568 -9.74 28.86 12.08
CA GLY A 568 -10.10 28.13 10.87
C GLY A 568 -10.97 26.89 11.13
N TRP A 569 -10.60 26.06 12.09
CA TRP A 569 -11.40 24.89 12.49
C TRP A 569 -12.74 25.29 13.13
N ASN A 570 -12.76 26.33 13.95
CA ASN A 570 -14.00 26.86 14.52
C ASN A 570 -14.93 27.43 13.44
N TYR A 571 -14.38 28.04 12.39
CA TYR A 571 -15.17 28.41 11.22
C TYR A 571 -15.81 27.18 10.56
N GLN A 572 -15.07 26.07 10.37
CA GLN A 572 -15.66 24.83 9.82
C GLN A 572 -16.81 24.29 10.68
N LEU A 573 -16.64 24.31 12.01
CA LEU A 573 -17.57 23.74 12.97
C LEU A 573 -18.78 24.65 13.28
N GLN A 574 -18.72 25.93 12.92
CA GLN A 574 -19.75 26.92 13.22
C GLN A 574 -21.19 26.48 12.88
N PRO A 575 -21.49 25.83 11.73
CA PRO A 575 -22.86 25.38 11.41
C PRO A 575 -23.43 24.35 12.38
N LEU A 576 -22.57 23.71 13.18
CA LEU A 576 -22.93 22.68 14.15
C LEU A 576 -23.08 23.24 15.56
N GLY A 577 -22.74 24.52 15.78
CA GLY A 577 -22.66 25.11 17.12
C GLY A 577 -21.58 24.49 18.00
N LEU A 578 -20.52 23.94 17.38
CA LEU A 578 -19.39 23.31 18.07
C LEU A 578 -18.12 24.14 17.90
N THR A 579 -17.20 24.01 18.85
CA THR A 579 -15.84 24.55 18.79
C THR A 579 -14.80 23.44 18.96
N VAL A 580 -13.55 23.74 18.65
CA VAL A 580 -12.40 22.88 18.95
C VAL A 580 -12.31 22.59 20.45
N GLU A 581 -12.63 23.57 21.30
CA GLU A 581 -12.61 23.40 22.76
C GLU A 581 -13.66 22.40 23.25
N ASP A 582 -14.87 22.41 22.68
CA ASP A 582 -15.90 21.41 22.98
C ASP A 582 -15.43 19.99 22.62
N LEU A 583 -14.79 19.84 21.46
CA LEU A 583 -14.27 18.55 20.99
C LEU A 583 -13.06 18.09 21.80
N ARG A 584 -12.24 19.02 22.30
CA ARG A 584 -11.16 18.74 23.25
C ARG A 584 -11.73 18.07 24.50
N GLY A 585 -12.87 18.53 25.03
CA GLY A 585 -13.57 17.88 26.15
C GLY A 585 -14.09 16.47 25.86
N THR A 586 -14.17 16.08 24.58
CA THR A 586 -14.79 14.82 24.14
C THR A 586 -13.85 14.03 23.21
N PRO A 587 -12.77 13.40 23.74
CA PRO A 587 -11.72 12.76 22.93
C PRO A 587 -12.21 11.57 22.08
N ASP A 588 -13.37 11.00 22.41
CA ASP A 588 -14.02 9.94 21.64
C ASP A 588 -14.69 10.45 20.36
N GLY A 589 -14.89 11.76 20.24
CA GLY A 589 -15.64 12.42 19.19
C GLY A 589 -17.10 12.66 19.57
N VAL A 590 -17.78 13.50 18.79
CA VAL A 590 -19.21 13.80 18.92
C VAL A 590 -19.91 13.26 17.68
N ARG A 591 -20.98 12.48 17.87
CA ARG A 591 -21.86 12.06 16.78
C ARG A 591 -22.98 13.08 16.62
N VAL A 592 -23.15 13.60 15.40
CA VAL A 592 -24.23 14.51 15.02
C VAL A 592 -25.13 13.80 13.99
N PRO A 593 -26.19 13.10 14.44
CA PRO A 593 -27.07 12.34 13.55
C PRO A 593 -27.63 13.19 12.40
N GLN A 594 -27.67 12.64 11.19
CA GLN A 594 -28.23 13.31 10.02
C GLN A 594 -29.48 12.57 9.53
N PRO A 595 -30.48 13.29 8.97
CA PRO A 595 -31.58 12.66 8.25
C PRO A 595 -31.03 11.83 7.08
N PHE A 596 -31.15 10.50 7.18
CA PHE A 596 -30.67 9.56 6.17
C PHE A 596 -31.82 8.71 5.65
N ALA A 597 -31.93 8.65 4.33
CA ALA A 597 -32.87 7.79 3.62
C ALA A 597 -32.22 7.22 2.36
N HIS A 598 -32.81 6.15 1.84
CA HIS A 598 -32.49 5.57 0.53
C HIS A 598 -33.28 6.27 -0.57
N ALA A 599 -32.88 6.05 -1.83
CA ALA A 599 -33.49 6.62 -3.02
C ALA A 599 -33.67 8.14 -2.94
N LYS A 600 -32.66 8.87 -2.44
CA LYS A 600 -32.72 10.33 -2.24
C LYS A 600 -33.03 11.10 -3.52
N PHE A 601 -32.64 10.56 -4.67
CA PHE A 601 -32.98 11.10 -5.99
C PHE A 601 -34.50 11.15 -6.27
N ALA A 602 -35.29 10.31 -5.58
CA ALA A 602 -36.74 10.24 -5.73
C ALA A 602 -37.52 11.15 -4.77
N ALA A 603 -36.83 11.85 -3.85
CA ALA A 603 -37.46 12.80 -2.96
C ALA A 603 -38.14 13.91 -3.77
N GLN A 604 -39.40 14.20 -3.44
CA GLN A 604 -40.21 15.24 -4.08
C GLN A 604 -40.15 16.53 -3.26
N GLU A 605 -40.00 17.65 -3.96
CA GLU A 605 -40.16 19.00 -3.43
C GLU A 605 -41.64 19.41 -3.45
N ALA A 606 -41.98 20.50 -2.75
CA ALA A 606 -43.36 20.96 -2.58
C ALA A 606 -44.07 21.31 -3.91
N ASP A 607 -43.31 21.69 -4.94
CA ASP A 607 -43.83 22.00 -6.27
C ASP A 607 -44.04 20.76 -7.15
N GLY A 608 -43.73 19.56 -6.65
CA GLY A 608 -43.82 18.28 -7.34
C GLY A 608 -42.60 17.94 -8.20
N THR A 609 -41.53 18.74 -8.16
CA THR A 609 -40.25 18.36 -8.76
C THR A 609 -39.53 17.31 -7.92
N VAL A 610 -38.79 16.42 -8.56
CA VAL A 610 -37.94 15.43 -7.87
C VAL A 610 -36.52 15.95 -7.78
N ARG A 611 -35.81 15.61 -6.70
CA ARG A 611 -34.39 15.93 -6.55
C ARG A 611 -33.57 15.49 -7.76
N GLY A 612 -33.84 14.29 -8.27
CA GLY A 612 -33.15 13.71 -9.41
C GLY A 612 -31.67 13.43 -9.14
N PHE A 613 -30.95 13.12 -10.21
CA PHE A 613 -29.49 12.96 -10.21
C PHE A 613 -28.82 14.24 -10.69
N ASP A 614 -27.60 14.53 -10.23
CA ASP A 614 -26.81 15.69 -10.65
C ASP A 614 -26.17 15.47 -12.03
N THR A 615 -27.05 15.29 -13.02
CA THR A 615 -26.75 14.97 -14.41
C THR A 615 -27.57 15.90 -15.30
N PRO A 616 -27.12 16.20 -16.52
CA PRO A 616 -27.91 16.97 -17.49
C PRO A 616 -29.36 16.49 -17.65
N THR A 617 -29.58 15.16 -17.70
CA THR A 617 -30.92 14.58 -17.82
C THR A 617 -31.72 14.48 -16.51
N ARG A 618 -31.13 14.81 -15.35
CA ARG A 618 -31.68 14.55 -14.00
C ARG A 618 -31.97 13.07 -13.72
N ARG A 619 -31.32 12.18 -14.48
CA ARG A 619 -31.48 10.72 -14.48
C ARG A 619 -30.10 10.07 -14.59
N VAL A 620 -29.98 8.79 -14.24
CA VAL A 620 -28.72 8.05 -14.51
C VAL A 620 -28.45 8.00 -16.02
N GLU A 621 -27.28 8.45 -16.45
CA GLU A 621 -26.88 8.57 -17.85
C GLU A 621 -26.22 7.29 -18.39
N LEU A 622 -27.02 6.41 -18.98
CA LEU A 622 -26.50 5.29 -19.77
C LEU A 622 -25.91 5.81 -21.09
N TYR A 623 -26.54 6.84 -21.66
CA TYR A 623 -26.06 7.64 -22.78
C TYR A 623 -25.73 9.06 -22.31
N SER A 624 -24.54 9.58 -22.62
CA SER A 624 -24.12 10.92 -22.16
C SER A 624 -23.86 11.87 -23.32
N GLU A 625 -24.75 12.86 -23.50
CA GLU A 625 -24.53 13.94 -24.48
C GLU A 625 -23.31 14.79 -24.13
N ARG A 626 -22.97 14.92 -22.84
CA ARG A 626 -21.76 15.62 -22.40
C ARG A 626 -20.50 14.99 -22.96
N LEU A 627 -20.44 13.66 -23.07
CA LEU A 627 -19.31 12.98 -23.70
C LEU A 627 -19.32 13.17 -25.22
N LEU A 628 -20.50 13.08 -25.84
CA LEU A 628 -20.66 13.33 -27.28
C LEU A 628 -20.20 14.74 -27.68
N GLU A 629 -20.56 15.76 -26.89
CA GLU A 629 -20.15 17.16 -27.08
C GLU A 629 -18.64 17.36 -27.11
N HIS A 630 -17.91 16.51 -26.38
CA HIS A 630 -16.46 16.55 -26.30
C HIS A 630 -15.80 15.49 -27.21
N GLY A 631 -16.56 14.91 -28.16
CA GLY A 631 -16.05 13.98 -29.16
C GLY A 631 -15.76 12.56 -28.65
N HIS A 632 -16.32 12.18 -27.50
CA HIS A 632 -16.20 10.85 -26.94
C HIS A 632 -17.47 10.01 -27.20
N ASP A 633 -17.34 8.67 -27.16
CA ASP A 633 -18.51 7.80 -27.32
C ASP A 633 -19.50 8.01 -26.15
N PRO A 634 -20.77 8.35 -26.43
CA PRO A 634 -21.79 8.57 -25.41
C PRO A 634 -22.25 7.28 -24.73
N LEU A 635 -22.02 6.09 -25.32
CA LEU A 635 -22.27 4.80 -24.70
C LEU A 635 -20.98 4.16 -24.17
N PRO A 636 -21.06 3.34 -23.10
CA PRO A 636 -19.91 2.55 -22.66
C PRO A 636 -19.52 1.49 -23.70
N ASP A 637 -18.22 1.25 -23.84
CA ASP A 637 -17.69 0.18 -24.69
C ASP A 637 -16.33 -0.35 -24.22
N PHE A 638 -15.92 -1.53 -24.70
CA PHE A 638 -14.55 -2.01 -24.51
C PHE A 638 -13.61 -1.37 -25.53
N VAL A 639 -12.68 -0.56 -25.03
CA VAL A 639 -11.55 -0.03 -25.79
C VAL A 639 -10.30 -0.82 -25.42
N GLN A 640 -9.63 -1.42 -26.39
CA GLN A 640 -8.39 -2.15 -26.15
C GLN A 640 -7.30 -1.18 -25.61
N PRO A 641 -6.70 -1.42 -24.43
CA PRO A 641 -5.80 -0.45 -23.79
C PRO A 641 -4.36 -0.45 -24.32
N TYR A 642 -4.02 -1.38 -25.21
CA TYR A 642 -2.69 -1.54 -25.82
C TYR A 642 -2.80 -2.12 -27.22
N ALA A 643 -1.82 -1.89 -28.08
CA ALA A 643 -1.80 -2.47 -29.43
C ALA A 643 -1.78 -4.02 -29.38
N ASP A 644 -2.57 -4.66 -30.26
CA ASP A 644 -2.94 -6.07 -30.16
C ASP A 644 -1.75 -7.04 -30.23
N GLU A 645 -0.68 -6.73 -30.99
CA GLU A 645 0.48 -7.61 -31.12
C GLU A 645 1.81 -6.86 -31.14
N ASP A 646 2.70 -7.24 -30.22
CA ASP A 646 4.12 -6.90 -30.24
C ASP A 646 4.88 -8.19 -29.94
N ALA A 647 5.42 -8.83 -30.98
CA ALA A 647 6.13 -10.10 -30.84
C ALA A 647 7.37 -9.99 -29.94
N ALA A 648 7.94 -8.79 -29.77
CA ALA A 648 9.05 -8.55 -28.87
C ALA A 648 8.62 -8.33 -27.41
N LEU A 649 7.34 -8.05 -27.16
CA LEU A 649 6.77 -7.79 -25.82
C LEU A 649 5.46 -8.58 -25.65
N PRO A 650 5.52 -9.93 -25.64
CA PRO A 650 4.33 -10.78 -25.73
C PRO A 650 3.49 -10.83 -24.45
N LEU A 651 4.02 -10.36 -23.32
CA LEU A 651 3.38 -10.43 -22.00
C LEU A 651 2.60 -9.14 -21.68
N ILE A 652 1.73 -9.22 -20.68
CA ILE A 652 0.96 -8.09 -20.16
C ILE A 652 1.37 -7.83 -18.71
N LEU A 653 2.00 -6.68 -18.50
CA LEU A 653 2.36 -6.14 -17.20
C LEU A 653 1.15 -5.50 -16.53
N THR A 654 0.95 -5.84 -15.27
CA THR A 654 0.15 -5.06 -14.33
C THR A 654 0.96 -4.79 -13.06
N THR A 655 0.63 -3.73 -12.34
CA THR A 655 1.31 -3.36 -11.10
C THR A 655 0.40 -3.56 -9.90
N ALA A 656 0.97 -3.98 -8.77
CA ALA A 656 0.22 -4.22 -7.55
C ALA A 656 0.87 -3.52 -6.35
N LYS A 657 0.03 -3.11 -5.40
CA LYS A 657 0.48 -2.51 -4.14
C LYS A 657 0.82 -3.59 -3.12
N SER A 658 1.97 -3.45 -2.47
CA SER A 658 2.28 -4.23 -1.26
C SER A 658 1.34 -3.84 -0.12
N GLY A 659 0.89 -4.83 0.67
CA GLY A 659 0.13 -4.58 1.90
C GLY A 659 0.98 -4.03 3.05
N TRP A 660 2.30 -4.06 2.92
CA TRP A 660 3.25 -3.70 3.97
C TRP A 660 3.70 -2.25 3.91
N PHE A 661 3.73 -1.66 2.72
CA PHE A 661 4.20 -0.30 2.48
C PHE A 661 3.04 0.64 2.11
N VAL A 662 3.30 1.93 2.07
CA VAL A 662 2.35 2.93 1.54
C VAL A 662 3.01 3.62 0.36
N HIS A 663 2.48 3.37 -0.84
CA HIS A 663 3.03 3.93 -2.06
C HIS A 663 4.55 3.71 -2.18
N THR A 664 5.32 4.79 -2.21
CA THR A 664 6.78 4.80 -2.34
C THR A 664 7.50 4.88 -0.99
N SER A 665 6.75 4.93 0.12
CA SER A 665 7.25 5.19 1.48
C SER A 665 7.31 3.93 2.36
N HIS A 666 7.97 4.07 3.53
CA HIS A 666 8.07 3.09 4.62
C HIS A 666 8.95 1.85 4.34
N ARG A 667 9.72 1.86 3.26
CA ARG A 667 10.64 0.76 2.92
C ARG A 667 11.90 0.79 3.78
N HIS A 668 12.21 1.93 4.41
CA HIS A 668 13.25 2.06 5.43
C HIS A 668 12.87 1.46 6.79
N VAL A 669 11.58 1.22 7.05
CA VAL A 669 11.06 0.68 8.33
C VAL A 669 11.35 -0.80 8.41
N ALA A 670 12.17 -1.22 9.37
CA ALA A 670 12.73 -2.56 9.40
C ALA A 670 11.69 -3.64 9.67
N SER A 671 10.73 -3.40 10.58
CA SER A 671 9.65 -4.37 10.84
C SER A 671 8.76 -4.61 9.63
N LEU A 672 8.57 -3.60 8.78
CA LEU A 672 7.81 -3.73 7.52
C LEU A 672 8.67 -4.37 6.43
N ARG A 673 9.93 -3.93 6.29
CA ARG A 673 10.86 -4.42 5.26
C ARG A 673 11.21 -5.89 5.43
N ARG A 674 11.27 -6.43 6.66
CA ARG A 674 11.44 -7.88 6.90
C ARG A 674 10.38 -8.74 6.21
N LYS A 675 9.17 -8.20 6.01
CA LYS A 675 8.03 -8.93 5.42
C LYS A 675 8.03 -8.91 3.89
N ALA A 676 8.74 -7.96 3.30
CA ALA A 676 8.97 -7.84 1.86
C ALA A 676 10.38 -7.24 1.66
N PRO A 677 11.45 -8.07 1.74
CA PRO A 677 12.82 -7.57 1.78
C PRO A 677 13.34 -7.04 0.43
N ASP A 678 12.81 -7.58 -0.66
CA ASP A 678 13.26 -7.30 -2.03
C ASP A 678 12.07 -6.91 -2.92
N PRO A 679 12.28 -6.09 -3.98
CA PRO A 679 11.26 -5.83 -5.01
C PRO A 679 10.88 -7.11 -5.73
N VAL A 680 9.59 -7.33 -6.00
CA VAL A 680 9.12 -8.59 -6.58
C VAL A 680 8.36 -8.42 -7.89
N VAL A 681 8.59 -9.36 -8.81
CA VAL A 681 7.74 -9.65 -9.95
C VAL A 681 7.14 -11.05 -9.81
N GLU A 682 5.82 -11.18 -9.93
CA GLU A 682 5.11 -12.46 -9.92
C GLU A 682 4.85 -12.93 -11.35
N ILE A 683 5.14 -14.21 -11.60
CA ILE A 683 4.91 -14.91 -12.88
C ILE A 683 4.35 -16.31 -12.64
N SER A 684 3.70 -16.89 -13.66
CA SER A 684 3.25 -18.28 -13.59
C SER A 684 4.43 -19.27 -13.63
N PRO A 685 4.25 -20.52 -13.16
CA PRO A 685 5.26 -21.56 -13.27
C PRO A 685 5.64 -21.87 -14.72
N HIS A 686 4.67 -21.84 -15.63
CA HIS A 686 4.91 -22.10 -17.05
C HIS A 686 5.77 -21.00 -17.67
N LEU A 687 5.45 -19.72 -17.41
CA LEU A 687 6.25 -18.59 -17.90
C LEU A 687 7.67 -18.64 -17.33
N ALA A 688 7.82 -18.98 -16.05
CA ALA A 688 9.12 -19.13 -15.42
C ALA A 688 9.97 -20.21 -16.11
N ALA A 689 9.40 -21.40 -16.34
CA ALA A 689 10.06 -22.47 -17.09
C ALA A 689 10.43 -22.03 -18.52
N ALA A 690 9.51 -21.35 -19.22
CA ALA A 690 9.72 -20.86 -20.58
C ALA A 690 10.84 -19.80 -20.70
N ARG A 691 11.14 -19.07 -19.62
CA ARG A 691 12.20 -18.05 -19.57
C ARG A 691 13.46 -18.49 -18.80
N GLY A 692 13.51 -19.74 -18.33
CA GLY A 692 14.63 -20.24 -17.53
C GLY A 692 14.79 -19.51 -16.18
N LEU A 693 13.67 -19.11 -15.57
CA LEU A 693 13.61 -18.40 -14.29
C LEU A 693 13.14 -19.32 -13.17
N ALA A 694 13.72 -19.17 -11.99
CA ALA A 694 13.30 -19.85 -10.77
C ALA A 694 12.85 -18.86 -9.68
N ALA A 695 12.18 -19.37 -8.64
CA ALA A 695 11.74 -18.56 -7.52
C ALA A 695 12.93 -17.87 -6.81
N GLY A 696 12.93 -16.55 -6.72
CA GLY A 696 13.99 -15.80 -6.07
C GLY A 696 15.16 -15.43 -6.99
N ASP A 697 15.11 -15.75 -8.28
CA ASP A 697 16.01 -15.20 -9.28
C ASP A 697 15.71 -13.71 -9.52
N TRP A 698 16.72 -12.96 -9.93
CA TRP A 698 16.58 -11.61 -10.47
C TRP A 698 16.21 -11.66 -11.95
N ALA A 699 15.26 -10.84 -12.33
CA ALA A 699 14.84 -10.62 -13.71
C ALA A 699 14.67 -9.14 -14.00
N GLU A 700 14.83 -8.75 -15.25
CA GLU A 700 14.45 -7.44 -15.76
C GLU A 700 13.07 -7.54 -16.40
N VAL A 701 12.12 -6.71 -15.95
CA VAL A 701 10.86 -6.48 -16.65
C VAL A 701 11.09 -5.32 -17.62
N ARG A 702 10.99 -5.58 -18.91
CA ARG A 702 11.28 -4.63 -20.00
C ARG A 702 10.00 -4.24 -20.73
N THR A 703 9.90 -2.97 -21.09
CA THR A 703 8.88 -2.42 -21.99
C THR A 703 9.56 -1.68 -23.14
N ARG A 704 8.77 -0.99 -23.99
CA ARG A 704 9.32 -0.16 -25.08
C ARG A 704 10.18 1.02 -24.61
N VAL A 705 10.01 1.49 -23.36
CA VAL A 705 10.64 2.72 -22.88
C VAL A 705 11.73 2.50 -21.83
N GLY A 706 11.85 1.29 -21.27
CA GLY A 706 12.86 1.00 -20.27
C GLY A 706 12.69 -0.36 -19.60
N GLY A 707 13.42 -0.57 -18.51
CA GLY A 707 13.39 -1.80 -17.73
C GLY A 707 13.55 -1.54 -16.23
N ALA A 708 13.09 -2.50 -15.42
CA ALA A 708 13.30 -2.49 -13.97
C ALA A 708 13.67 -3.90 -13.48
N ARG A 709 14.55 -3.97 -12.48
CA ARG A 709 15.05 -5.24 -11.92
C ARG A 709 14.25 -5.64 -10.68
N LEU A 710 13.63 -6.80 -10.73
CA LEU A 710 12.83 -7.36 -9.64
C LEU A 710 13.16 -8.83 -9.41
N ARG A 711 12.85 -9.31 -8.21
CA ARG A 711 13.03 -10.70 -7.82
C ARG A 711 11.80 -11.52 -8.18
N VAL A 712 11.99 -12.65 -8.83
CA VAL A 712 10.92 -13.54 -9.30
C VAL A 712 10.23 -14.20 -8.11
N ARG A 713 8.90 -14.19 -8.11
CA ARG A 713 8.05 -15.02 -7.24
C ARG A 713 7.12 -15.83 -8.14
N ILE A 714 7.07 -17.14 -7.92
CA ILE A 714 6.18 -18.01 -8.69
C ILE A 714 4.79 -17.97 -8.07
N ASN A 715 3.79 -17.61 -8.87
CA ASN A 715 2.39 -17.59 -8.48
C ASN A 715 1.61 -18.61 -9.33
N GLN A 716 1.18 -19.69 -8.68
CA GLN A 716 0.47 -20.81 -9.32
C GLN A 716 -0.89 -20.39 -9.91
N ALA A 717 -1.50 -19.34 -9.37
CA ALA A 717 -2.82 -18.89 -9.79
C ALA A 717 -2.77 -17.97 -11.03
N LEU A 718 -1.59 -17.40 -11.34
CA LEU A 718 -1.44 -16.38 -12.36
C LEU A 718 -1.51 -16.97 -13.78
N GLY A 719 -2.11 -16.25 -14.73
CA GLY A 719 -2.13 -16.64 -16.13
C GLY A 719 -0.76 -16.48 -16.80
N ASP A 720 -0.45 -17.33 -17.78
CA ASP A 720 0.90 -17.45 -18.37
C ASP A 720 1.37 -16.22 -19.16
N ALA A 721 0.44 -15.39 -19.62
CA ALA A 721 0.75 -14.13 -20.30
C ALA A 721 0.82 -12.93 -19.35
N ILE A 722 0.55 -13.10 -18.05
CA ILE A 722 0.43 -12.00 -17.09
C ILE A 722 1.67 -11.92 -16.21
N VAL A 723 2.17 -10.70 -16.04
CA VAL A 723 3.28 -10.35 -15.15
C VAL A 723 2.77 -9.33 -14.15
N VAL A 724 2.96 -9.58 -12.84
CA VAL A 724 2.54 -8.63 -11.78
C VAL A 724 3.77 -8.09 -11.06
N ALA A 725 4.08 -6.80 -11.24
CA ALA A 725 5.22 -6.17 -10.58
C ALA A 725 4.81 -5.35 -9.36
N ASP A 726 5.63 -5.40 -8.30
CA ASP A 726 5.52 -4.45 -7.20
C ASP A 726 5.92 -3.04 -7.66
N PHE A 727 5.19 -2.03 -7.21
CA PHE A 727 5.52 -0.62 -7.49
C PHE A 727 6.16 0.08 -6.28
N GLY A 728 6.88 1.19 -6.53
CA GLY A 728 7.30 2.16 -5.52
C GLY A 728 8.66 1.91 -4.86
N TRP A 729 9.54 1.11 -5.47
CA TRP A 729 10.85 0.75 -4.91
C TRP A 729 11.96 1.76 -5.28
N TRP A 730 12.71 2.18 -4.27
CA TRP A 730 13.90 3.06 -4.38
C TRP A 730 14.69 3.07 -3.06
N GLU A 731 13.96 2.98 -1.94
CA GLU A 731 14.48 3.25 -0.59
C GLU A 731 15.27 2.08 0.03
N ALA A 732 16.39 2.42 0.67
CA ALA A 732 17.22 1.54 1.49
C ALA A 732 16.56 1.20 2.83
N CYS A 733 17.02 0.11 3.47
CA CYS A 733 16.72 -0.21 4.87
C CYS A 733 18.02 -0.55 5.60
N GLY A 734 18.64 0.48 6.19
CA GLY A 734 19.90 0.37 6.92
C GLY A 734 19.89 -0.72 8.00
N PRO A 735 18.88 -0.79 8.91
CA PRO A 735 18.87 -1.82 9.95
C PRO A 735 18.80 -3.27 9.45
N LEU A 736 18.49 -3.50 8.16
CA LEU A 736 18.52 -4.82 7.54
C LEU A 736 19.65 -4.97 6.51
N GLY A 737 20.59 -4.02 6.42
CA GLY A 737 21.65 -4.04 5.42
C GLY A 737 21.15 -4.09 3.97
N ARG A 738 19.96 -3.53 3.70
CA ARG A 738 19.37 -3.50 2.36
C ARG A 738 19.67 -2.15 1.71
N ALA A 739 20.43 -2.17 0.62
CA ALA A 739 20.71 -0.98 -0.16
C ALA A 739 19.44 -0.45 -0.87
N GLY A 740 19.42 0.86 -1.13
CA GLY A 740 18.44 1.48 -2.01
C GLY A 740 18.83 1.27 -3.47
N THR A 741 17.90 1.54 -4.38
CA THR A 741 18.17 1.56 -5.82
C THR A 741 17.97 2.97 -6.35
N GLY A 742 18.65 3.31 -7.46
CA GLY A 742 18.32 4.52 -8.20
C GLY A 742 16.83 4.54 -8.57
N SER A 743 16.24 5.74 -8.67
CA SER A 743 14.85 5.90 -9.13
C SER A 743 14.71 5.61 -10.63
N HIS A 744 15.81 5.70 -11.38
CA HIS A 744 15.94 5.46 -12.82
C HIS A 744 17.30 4.80 -13.12
N GLY A 745 17.54 4.46 -14.39
CA GLY A 745 18.80 3.85 -14.85
C GLY A 745 18.77 2.32 -14.86
N PRO A 746 19.85 1.66 -15.32
CA PRO A 746 19.86 0.23 -15.64
C PRO A 746 19.71 -0.70 -14.43
N ASP A 747 19.98 -0.21 -13.21
CA ASP A 747 19.88 -0.98 -11.96
C ASP A 747 18.64 -0.61 -11.13
N THR A 748 17.70 0.18 -11.68
CA THR A 748 16.50 0.61 -10.96
C THR A 748 15.58 -0.56 -10.63
N ALA A 749 14.99 -0.54 -9.44
CA ALA A 749 13.86 -1.39 -9.06
C ALA A 749 12.51 -0.65 -9.19
N ASN A 750 12.52 0.62 -9.58
CA ASN A 750 11.30 1.39 -9.79
C ASN A 750 10.64 0.98 -11.11
N ILE A 751 9.60 0.16 -11.04
CA ILE A 751 8.86 -0.29 -12.24
C ILE A 751 8.32 0.87 -13.09
N ASN A 752 8.03 2.03 -12.49
CA ASN A 752 7.54 3.19 -13.23
C ASN A 752 8.61 3.85 -14.11
N ALA A 753 9.89 3.56 -13.90
CA ALA A 753 10.95 3.93 -14.84
C ALA A 753 10.88 3.13 -16.16
N ALA A 754 10.15 2.01 -16.17
CA ALA A 754 9.87 1.20 -17.34
C ALA A 754 8.45 1.45 -17.90
N LEU A 755 7.75 2.50 -17.46
CA LEU A 755 6.38 2.81 -17.91
C LEU A 755 6.35 4.20 -18.53
N SER A 756 5.42 4.42 -19.46
CA SER A 756 5.23 5.70 -20.13
C SER A 756 3.78 6.14 -20.06
N ASP A 757 3.58 7.45 -20.03
CA ASP A 757 2.27 8.08 -20.13
C ASP A 757 1.93 8.59 -21.54
N ALA A 758 2.71 8.20 -22.56
CA ALA A 758 2.50 8.61 -23.94
C ALA A 758 1.07 8.31 -24.43
N ALA A 759 0.60 7.08 -24.17
CA ALA A 759 -0.81 6.72 -24.25
C ALA A 759 -1.47 7.02 -22.89
N ARG A 760 -2.66 7.61 -22.92
CA ARG A 760 -3.45 7.93 -21.71
C ARG A 760 -4.93 7.90 -22.04
N ASP A 761 -5.77 7.74 -21.02
CA ASP A 761 -7.22 7.85 -21.21
C ASP A 761 -7.58 9.27 -21.70
N PRO A 762 -8.38 9.40 -22.78
CA PRO A 762 -8.64 10.68 -23.44
C PRO A 762 -9.57 11.61 -22.66
N VAL A 763 -10.24 11.12 -21.61
CA VAL A 763 -11.13 11.93 -20.76
C VAL A 763 -10.44 12.27 -19.45
N SER A 764 -9.91 11.25 -18.76
CA SER A 764 -9.32 11.39 -17.43
C SER A 764 -7.84 11.74 -17.42
N GLY A 765 -7.14 11.51 -18.52
CA GLY A 765 -5.67 11.56 -18.55
C GLY A 765 -5.01 10.40 -17.80
N SER A 766 -5.75 9.33 -17.46
CA SER A 766 -5.20 8.19 -16.72
C SER A 766 -3.99 7.58 -17.42
N VAL A 767 -2.95 7.37 -16.63
CA VAL A 767 -1.66 6.86 -17.08
C VAL A 767 -1.66 5.32 -17.02
N PRO A 768 -1.24 4.62 -18.09
CA PRO A 768 -1.09 3.17 -18.11
C PRO A 768 0.02 2.69 -17.18
N LEU A 769 -0.32 2.49 -15.91
CA LEU A 769 0.54 1.79 -14.95
C LEU A 769 0.23 0.29 -14.91
N ARG A 770 -0.77 -0.12 -15.67
CA ARG A 770 -1.28 -1.49 -15.81
C ARG A 770 -1.71 -1.70 -17.26
N ALA A 771 -1.87 -2.97 -17.62
CA ALA A 771 -2.19 -3.38 -18.99
C ALA A 771 -1.15 -2.88 -20.01
N VAL A 772 0.14 -3.06 -19.71
CA VAL A 772 1.25 -2.61 -20.57
C VAL A 772 1.96 -3.82 -21.18
N ARG A 773 2.30 -3.77 -22.46
CA ARG A 773 3.08 -4.83 -23.12
C ARG A 773 4.50 -4.89 -22.55
N CYS A 774 4.96 -6.08 -22.19
CA CYS A 774 6.28 -6.28 -21.62
C CYS A 774 6.94 -7.60 -22.03
N GLU A 775 8.20 -7.76 -21.65
CA GLU A 775 8.94 -9.02 -21.63
C GLU A 775 9.68 -9.14 -20.29
N ILE A 776 9.94 -10.37 -19.84
CA ILE A 776 10.73 -10.66 -18.65
C ILE A 776 11.99 -11.44 -19.03
N VAL A 777 13.15 -10.90 -18.63
CA VAL A 777 14.46 -11.41 -19.05
C VAL A 777 15.29 -11.80 -17.81
N PRO A 778 15.91 -13.00 -17.76
CA PRO A 778 16.80 -13.37 -16.67
C PRO A 778 18.04 -12.47 -16.60
N LEU A 779 18.60 -12.32 -15.40
CA LEU A 779 19.85 -11.60 -15.16
C LEU A 779 20.96 -12.58 -14.73
N PRO A 780 21.73 -13.16 -15.67
CA PRO A 780 22.66 -14.26 -15.38
C PRO A 780 23.72 -13.90 -14.33
N GLU A 781 24.24 -12.67 -14.36
CA GLU A 781 25.25 -12.22 -13.39
C GLU A 781 24.68 -12.10 -11.98
N ALA A 782 23.47 -11.55 -11.83
CA ALA A 782 22.78 -11.43 -10.55
C ALA A 782 22.29 -12.78 -10.00
N ASN A 783 22.12 -13.77 -10.89
CA ASN A 783 21.67 -15.13 -10.57
C ASN A 783 22.80 -16.13 -10.44
N ARG A 784 24.06 -15.70 -10.64
CA ARG A 784 25.21 -16.58 -10.63
C ARG A 784 25.28 -17.38 -9.31
N GLY A 785 25.31 -18.70 -9.47
CA GLY A 785 25.43 -19.66 -8.36
C GLY A 785 24.16 -19.89 -7.55
N ARG A 786 23.05 -19.20 -7.83
CA ARG A 786 21.76 -19.48 -7.17
C ARG A 786 21.25 -20.88 -7.55
N TRP A 787 20.52 -21.51 -6.63
CA TRP A 787 19.86 -22.79 -6.84
C TRP A 787 18.55 -22.87 -6.06
N GLN A 788 17.72 -23.87 -6.37
CA GLN A 788 16.47 -24.17 -5.68
C GLN A 788 16.55 -25.49 -4.94
N GLY A 789 15.85 -25.58 -3.81
CA GLY A 789 15.83 -26.79 -2.99
C GLY A 789 17.22 -27.17 -2.47
N GLU A 790 17.51 -28.46 -2.46
CA GLU A 790 18.74 -29.01 -1.90
C GLU A 790 19.82 -29.17 -2.97
N ARG A 791 21.03 -28.70 -2.68
CA ARG A 791 22.24 -28.94 -3.49
C ARG A 791 23.28 -29.67 -2.66
N ARG A 792 24.03 -30.58 -3.29
CA ARG A 792 25.09 -31.36 -2.63
C ARG A 792 26.38 -30.55 -2.47
N PHE A 793 26.98 -30.68 -1.30
CA PHE A 793 28.23 -30.04 -0.92
C PHE A 793 29.19 -31.07 -0.31
N ILE A 794 30.48 -30.88 -0.57
CA ILE A 794 31.57 -31.63 0.03
C ILE A 794 32.18 -30.79 1.15
N VAL A 795 32.47 -31.43 2.27
CA VAL A 795 33.29 -30.85 3.35
C VAL A 795 34.74 -30.78 2.83
N ALA A 796 35.17 -29.59 2.40
CA ALA A 796 36.54 -29.35 1.96
C ALA A 796 37.53 -29.35 3.12
N ALA A 797 37.11 -28.83 4.27
CA ALA A 797 37.90 -28.83 5.49
C ALA A 797 36.99 -28.89 6.72
N ALA A 798 37.46 -29.60 7.76
CA ALA A 798 36.81 -29.68 9.05
C ALA A 798 37.84 -29.53 10.16
N HIS A 799 37.72 -28.51 11.01
CA HIS A 799 38.66 -28.26 12.11
C HIS A 799 37.94 -27.94 13.41
N ALA A 800 38.58 -28.30 14.53
CA ALA A 800 38.11 -27.88 15.85
C ALA A 800 38.35 -26.38 16.01
N ALA A 801 37.28 -25.61 16.21
CA ALA A 801 37.34 -24.17 16.47
C ALA A 801 37.51 -23.85 17.96
N ASP A 802 37.05 -24.75 18.83
CA ASP A 802 37.29 -24.77 20.28
C ASP A 802 37.02 -26.19 20.82
N ALA A 803 37.00 -26.38 22.14
CA ALA A 803 36.75 -27.69 22.77
C ALA A 803 35.39 -28.34 22.40
N GLN A 804 34.41 -27.58 21.91
CA GLN A 804 33.02 -28.03 21.66
C GLN A 804 32.45 -27.56 20.31
N THR A 805 33.19 -26.80 19.51
CA THR A 805 32.73 -26.29 18.21
C THR A 805 33.59 -26.84 17.08
N ARG A 806 32.93 -27.33 16.04
CA ARG A 806 33.52 -27.75 14.78
C ARG A 806 33.20 -26.73 13.70
N ALA A 807 34.22 -26.24 12.99
CA ALA A 807 34.05 -25.38 11.83
C ALA A 807 34.24 -26.19 10.54
N LEU A 808 33.34 -25.99 9.58
CA LEU A 808 33.33 -26.67 8.29
C LEU A 808 33.44 -25.67 7.16
N THR A 809 34.29 -25.98 6.19
CA THR A 809 34.35 -25.29 4.89
C THR A 809 33.72 -26.19 3.83
N LEU A 810 32.80 -25.64 3.05
CA LEU A 810 31.91 -26.38 2.17
C LEU A 810 32.08 -25.88 0.73
N VAL A 811 32.22 -26.81 -0.21
CA VAL A 811 32.28 -26.56 -1.65
C VAL A 811 31.18 -27.34 -2.36
N PRO A 812 30.57 -26.80 -3.42
CA PRO A 812 29.61 -27.56 -4.23
C PRO A 812 30.25 -28.81 -4.82
N GLU A 813 29.57 -29.95 -4.72
CA GLU A 813 30.06 -31.22 -5.31
C GLU A 813 30.19 -31.13 -6.85
N ASP A 814 29.29 -30.36 -7.47
CA ASP A 814 29.25 -30.11 -8.92
C ASP A 814 30.29 -29.07 -9.41
N GLY A 815 31.07 -28.47 -8.50
CA GLY A 815 32.03 -27.40 -8.82
C GLY A 815 31.40 -26.07 -9.30
N GLY A 816 30.08 -25.93 -9.25
CA GLY A 816 29.38 -24.73 -9.73
C GLY A 816 29.56 -23.53 -8.80
N ALA A 817 29.22 -22.33 -9.29
CA ALA A 817 29.37 -21.09 -8.52
C ALA A 817 28.48 -21.03 -7.26
N LEU A 818 28.83 -20.14 -6.33
CA LEU A 818 28.03 -19.80 -5.15
C LEU A 818 27.52 -18.35 -5.24
N PRO A 819 26.30 -18.08 -4.74
CA PRO A 819 25.75 -16.74 -4.72
C PRO A 819 26.38 -15.92 -3.59
N ALA A 820 26.48 -14.60 -3.79
CA ALA A 820 26.70 -13.68 -2.69
C ALA A 820 25.55 -13.74 -1.68
N PHE A 821 25.84 -13.46 -0.41
CA PHE A 821 24.87 -13.44 0.68
C PHE A 821 25.08 -12.21 1.56
N LEU A 822 24.13 -11.90 2.45
CA LEU A 822 24.27 -10.82 3.43
C LEU A 822 24.73 -11.41 4.78
N PRO A 823 25.60 -10.71 5.53
CA PRO A 823 25.94 -11.11 6.89
C PRO A 823 24.67 -11.35 7.71
N GLY A 824 24.67 -12.42 8.51
CA GLY A 824 23.51 -12.87 9.29
C GLY A 824 22.65 -13.93 8.62
N GLN A 825 22.75 -14.11 7.30
CA GLN A 825 22.06 -15.19 6.60
C GLN A 825 22.59 -16.57 6.99
N HIS A 826 21.74 -17.57 6.80
CA HIS A 826 22.01 -18.95 7.13
C HIS A 826 21.71 -19.87 5.95
N VAL A 827 22.24 -21.09 6.04
CA VAL A 827 21.87 -22.21 5.16
C VAL A 827 21.17 -23.27 6.00
N VAL A 828 20.19 -23.95 5.41
CA VAL A 828 19.58 -25.14 6.01
C VAL A 828 20.42 -26.35 5.61
N VAL A 829 20.86 -27.12 6.60
CA VAL A 829 21.73 -28.28 6.42
C VAL A 829 20.94 -29.57 6.68
N ARG A 830 21.11 -30.56 5.79
CA ARG A 830 20.69 -31.96 5.99
C ARG A 830 21.83 -32.91 5.67
N LEU A 831 21.86 -34.09 6.31
CA LEU A 831 22.82 -35.15 6.00
C LEU A 831 22.31 -36.13 4.94
N LYS A 832 20.99 -36.23 4.76
CA LYS A 832 20.35 -37.06 3.75
C LYS A 832 19.04 -36.42 3.28
N PRO A 833 18.58 -36.65 2.03
CA PRO A 833 17.30 -36.13 1.55
C PRO A 833 16.16 -36.59 2.46
N GLY A 834 15.24 -35.68 2.79
CA GLY A 834 14.12 -35.96 3.70
C GLY A 834 14.50 -36.25 5.16
N GLY A 835 15.78 -36.11 5.53
CA GLY A 835 16.23 -36.20 6.92
C GLY A 835 16.00 -34.92 7.73
N PRO A 836 16.31 -34.90 9.03
CA PRO A 836 16.16 -33.70 9.85
C PRO A 836 17.00 -32.54 9.32
N ALA A 837 16.45 -31.32 9.40
CA ALA A 837 17.06 -30.08 8.94
C ALA A 837 17.39 -29.14 10.10
N ARG A 838 18.47 -28.38 9.96
CA ARG A 838 18.79 -27.29 10.88
C ARG A 838 19.47 -26.13 10.17
N ALA A 839 19.10 -24.92 10.57
CA ALA A 839 19.72 -23.69 10.11
C ALA A 839 21.09 -23.46 10.78
N TYR A 840 22.09 -23.11 9.99
CA TYR A 840 23.41 -22.68 10.45
C TYR A 840 23.83 -21.39 9.74
N SER A 841 24.19 -20.38 10.53
CA SER A 841 24.63 -19.09 10.01
C SER A 841 25.94 -19.24 9.23
N LEU A 842 26.03 -18.54 8.12
CA LEU A 842 27.27 -18.45 7.36
C LEU A 842 28.27 -17.57 8.11
N THR A 843 29.52 -18.02 8.18
CA THR A 843 30.61 -17.38 8.95
C THR A 843 31.74 -16.85 8.05
N GLY A 844 31.67 -17.09 6.75
CA GLY A 844 32.69 -16.66 5.78
C GLY A 844 32.44 -15.25 5.21
N PRO A 845 33.35 -14.79 4.33
CA PRO A 845 33.16 -13.56 3.57
C PRO A 845 31.90 -13.61 2.68
N PRO A 846 31.05 -12.57 2.71
CA PRO A 846 29.77 -12.54 1.99
C PRO A 846 29.86 -12.26 0.50
N ALA A 847 30.90 -11.54 0.06
CA ALA A 847 31.05 -11.10 -1.32
C ALA A 847 31.72 -12.18 -2.18
N ALA A 848 31.06 -12.57 -3.29
CA ALA A 848 31.56 -13.53 -4.28
C ALA A 848 32.25 -14.79 -3.67
N PRO A 849 31.56 -15.54 -2.78
CA PRO A 849 32.17 -16.63 -2.05
C PRO A 849 32.62 -17.76 -2.99
N ARG A 850 33.80 -18.32 -2.73
CA ARG A 850 34.26 -19.58 -3.36
C ARG A 850 33.87 -20.82 -2.56
N THR A 851 33.63 -20.63 -1.26
CA THR A 851 33.26 -21.67 -0.30
C THR A 851 32.23 -21.10 0.65
N PHE A 852 31.33 -21.95 1.18
CA PHE A 852 30.58 -21.60 2.39
C PHE A 852 31.30 -22.07 3.64
N SER A 853 31.08 -21.41 4.76
CA SER A 853 31.68 -21.80 6.04
C SER A 853 30.65 -21.69 7.16
N ILE A 854 30.50 -22.75 7.95
CA ILE A 854 29.61 -22.82 9.11
C ILE A 854 30.39 -23.27 10.35
N ALA A 855 29.93 -22.88 11.53
CA ALA A 855 30.48 -23.37 12.79
C ALA A 855 29.36 -23.95 13.67
N VAL A 856 29.56 -25.18 14.12
CA VAL A 856 28.53 -25.97 14.80
C VAL A 856 29.04 -26.37 16.17
N ARG A 857 28.31 -25.97 17.22
CA ARG A 857 28.58 -26.36 18.60
C ARG A 857 27.77 -27.61 18.97
N ARG A 858 28.42 -28.54 19.67
CA ARG A 858 27.77 -29.72 20.25
C ARG A 858 26.69 -29.30 21.26
N ASN A 859 25.46 -29.81 21.14
CA ASN A 859 24.38 -29.54 22.10
C ASN A 859 24.26 -30.68 23.14
N PRO A 860 24.61 -30.46 24.43
CA PRO A 860 24.54 -31.50 25.45
C PRO A 860 23.11 -31.92 25.80
N ALA A 861 22.12 -31.02 25.66
CA ALA A 861 20.71 -31.26 26.02
C ALA A 861 19.98 -32.20 25.03
N CYS A 862 20.68 -32.70 24.01
CA CYS A 862 20.14 -33.53 22.96
C CYS A 862 20.70 -34.96 22.98
N ALA A 863 21.37 -35.36 24.08
CA ALA A 863 21.79 -36.74 24.27
C ALA A 863 20.59 -37.71 24.43
N ASP A 864 19.40 -37.19 24.76
CA ASP A 864 18.24 -37.97 25.21
C ASP A 864 17.11 -38.16 24.16
N GLY A 865 17.41 -38.08 22.85
CA GLY A 865 16.54 -38.70 21.82
C GLY A 865 15.61 -37.80 20.98
N GLY A 866 15.77 -36.47 20.96
CA GLY A 866 15.08 -35.61 19.97
C GLY A 866 15.81 -35.55 18.61
N GLU A 867 15.13 -35.86 17.49
CA GLU A 867 15.74 -36.01 16.14
C GLU A 867 16.55 -34.79 15.65
N ALA A 868 16.16 -33.55 15.97
CA ALA A 868 16.88 -32.34 15.54
C ALA A 868 18.20 -32.10 16.31
N GLY A 869 18.26 -32.59 17.55
CA GLY A 869 19.45 -32.53 18.39
C GLY A 869 20.57 -33.47 17.92
N PHE A 870 20.17 -34.61 17.35
CA PHE A 870 21.06 -35.61 16.76
C PHE A 870 21.89 -35.05 15.61
N LEU A 871 21.33 -34.15 14.80
CA LEU A 871 22.03 -33.55 13.65
C LEU A 871 23.27 -32.75 14.07
N SER A 872 23.18 -32.01 15.19
CA SER A 872 24.32 -31.20 15.69
C SER A 872 25.50 -32.05 16.15
N HIS A 873 25.23 -33.27 16.66
CA HIS A 873 26.24 -34.26 17.04
C HIS A 873 26.86 -34.92 15.81
N ARG A 874 26.03 -35.37 14.86
CA ARG A 874 26.51 -36.00 13.62
C ARG A 874 27.36 -35.06 12.78
N ILE A 875 27.07 -33.76 12.79
CA ILE A 875 27.92 -32.76 12.13
C ILE A 875 29.33 -32.67 12.77
N GLN A 876 29.48 -32.97 14.07
CA GLN A 876 30.80 -33.02 14.71
C GLN A 876 31.68 -34.16 14.18
N GLU A 877 31.05 -35.22 13.67
CA GLU A 877 31.73 -36.42 13.16
C GLU A 877 32.22 -36.26 11.72
N LEU A 878 31.76 -35.21 11.02
CA LEU A 878 32.13 -34.98 9.63
C LEU A 878 33.63 -34.67 9.47
N ALA A 879 34.23 -35.31 8.48
CA ALA A 879 35.61 -35.17 8.05
C ALA A 879 35.68 -34.60 6.62
N ALA A 880 36.88 -34.21 6.19
CA ALA A 880 37.09 -33.78 4.81
C ALA A 880 36.73 -34.92 3.85
N GLY A 881 35.96 -34.61 2.80
CA GLY A 881 35.44 -35.58 1.84
C GLY A 881 34.00 -36.04 2.10
N ASP A 882 33.46 -35.83 3.30
CA ASP A 882 32.05 -36.15 3.56
C ASP A 882 31.10 -35.20 2.82
N THR A 883 29.89 -35.68 2.52
CA THR A 883 28.88 -34.91 1.79
C THR A 883 27.70 -34.51 2.67
N LEU A 884 27.11 -33.36 2.37
CA LEU A 884 25.87 -32.87 2.96
C LEU A 884 25.02 -32.11 1.95
N LEU A 885 23.80 -31.77 2.33
CA LEU A 885 22.84 -31.03 1.50
C LEU A 885 22.61 -29.64 2.08
N LEU A 886 22.65 -28.63 1.22
CA LEU A 886 22.34 -27.24 1.56
C LEU A 886 21.15 -26.71 0.75
N GLU A 887 20.28 -25.96 1.42
CA GLU A 887 19.38 -25.00 0.78
C GLU A 887 20.11 -23.65 0.56
N PRO A 888 19.66 -22.81 -0.41
CA PRO A 888 20.31 -21.53 -0.70
C PRO A 888 20.33 -20.59 0.52
N PRO A 889 21.32 -19.68 0.61
CA PRO A 889 21.37 -18.70 1.70
C PRO A 889 20.07 -17.92 1.84
N SER A 890 19.53 -17.91 3.06
CA SER A 890 18.24 -17.30 3.37
C SER A 890 18.25 -16.64 4.75
N GLY A 891 17.12 -16.04 5.14
CA GLY A 891 16.96 -15.31 6.39
C GLY A 891 16.85 -13.80 6.21
N VAL A 892 16.10 -13.18 7.12
CA VAL A 892 15.83 -11.73 7.17
C VAL A 892 16.55 -11.02 8.32
N PHE A 893 17.22 -11.77 9.19
CA PHE A 893 18.22 -11.24 10.12
C PHE A 893 19.50 -10.94 9.35
N THR A 894 19.57 -9.75 8.77
CA THR A 894 20.70 -9.31 7.95
C THR A 894 21.32 -8.05 8.53
N LEU A 895 22.65 -8.02 8.61
CA LEU A 895 23.38 -6.94 9.26
C LEU A 895 23.90 -5.92 8.24
N PRO A 896 23.88 -4.61 8.58
CA PRO A 896 24.40 -3.56 7.72
C PRO A 896 25.92 -3.65 7.53
N LEU A 897 26.35 -3.48 6.29
CA LEU A 897 27.74 -3.27 5.92
C LEU A 897 28.11 -1.77 5.86
N ASP A 898 27.11 -0.91 5.89
CA ASP A 898 27.20 0.54 5.81
C ASP A 898 26.19 1.20 6.76
N GLY A 899 26.51 2.42 7.23
CA GLY A 899 25.56 3.20 8.02
C GLY A 899 26.21 4.20 8.96
N ALA A 900 25.45 5.23 9.33
CA ALA A 900 25.90 6.30 10.22
C ALA A 900 25.77 5.96 11.72
N ARG A 901 25.01 4.92 12.08
CA ARG A 901 24.75 4.55 13.49
C ARG A 901 25.73 3.46 13.96
N PRO A 902 26.20 3.50 15.22
CA PRO A 902 27.04 2.44 15.78
C PRO A 902 26.30 1.08 15.85
N LEU A 903 27.05 -0.01 15.84
CA LEU A 903 26.51 -1.36 15.95
C LEU A 903 26.81 -1.98 17.32
N LEU A 904 25.78 -2.52 17.97
CA LEU A 904 25.91 -3.26 19.22
C LEU A 904 25.58 -4.75 18.97
N LEU A 905 26.60 -5.59 18.94
CA LEU A 905 26.47 -7.02 18.70
C LEU A 905 26.50 -7.75 20.04
N ILE A 906 25.47 -8.54 20.35
CA ILE A 906 25.34 -9.24 21.63
C ILE A 906 25.13 -10.72 21.37
N ALA A 907 26.07 -11.55 21.82
CA ALA A 907 25.99 -12.99 21.65
C ALA A 907 26.17 -13.74 22.97
N ASN A 908 25.62 -14.96 23.05
CA ASN A 908 26.11 -15.98 23.98
C ASN A 908 26.47 -17.28 23.26
N GLY A 909 27.55 -17.94 23.72
CA GLY A 909 28.00 -19.21 23.15
C GLY A 909 28.16 -19.17 21.63
N ILE A 910 27.54 -20.12 20.92
CA ILE A 910 27.63 -20.25 19.45
C ILE A 910 26.80 -19.20 18.68
N GLY A 911 25.98 -18.41 19.39
CA GLY A 911 25.26 -17.27 18.81
C GLY A 911 26.15 -16.19 18.22
N ILE A 912 27.48 -16.30 18.39
CA ILE A 912 28.47 -15.40 17.77
C ILE A 912 28.61 -15.56 16.25
N THR A 913 28.19 -16.72 15.71
CA THR A 913 28.41 -17.08 14.29
C THR A 913 27.87 -16.09 13.25
N PRO A 914 26.68 -15.47 13.40
CA PRO A 914 26.19 -14.47 12.43
C PRO A 914 27.10 -13.24 12.36
N PHE A 915 27.68 -12.85 13.50
CA PHE A 915 28.53 -11.65 13.62
C PHE A 915 29.91 -11.88 13.04
N VAL A 916 30.43 -13.12 13.02
CA VAL A 916 31.72 -13.41 12.40
C VAL A 916 31.71 -13.07 10.91
N SER A 917 30.64 -13.39 10.18
CA SER A 917 30.55 -13.02 8.75
C SER A 917 30.54 -11.50 8.53
N LEU A 918 29.90 -10.74 9.41
CA LEU A 918 29.94 -9.28 9.37
C LEU A 918 31.37 -8.76 9.58
N LEU A 919 32.07 -9.30 10.58
CA LEU A 919 33.44 -8.90 10.89
C LEU A 919 34.42 -9.27 9.77
N GLU A 920 34.26 -10.43 9.14
CA GLU A 920 35.04 -10.80 7.94
C GLU A 920 34.84 -9.78 6.81
N ALA A 921 33.60 -9.37 6.55
CA ALA A 921 33.30 -8.36 5.55
C ALA A 921 33.96 -7.00 5.88
N PHE A 922 33.94 -6.58 7.15
CA PHE A 922 34.63 -5.37 7.58
C PHE A 922 36.16 -5.46 7.50
N ALA A 923 36.73 -6.65 7.68
CA ALA A 923 38.16 -6.86 7.58
C ALA A 923 38.67 -6.87 6.12
N GLU A 924 37.78 -7.05 5.14
CA GLU A 924 38.08 -7.00 3.70
C GLU A 924 37.75 -5.64 3.05
N ALA A 925 36.85 -4.85 3.64
CA ALA A 925 36.47 -3.54 3.12
C ALA A 925 37.43 -2.43 3.60
N PRO A 926 37.83 -1.47 2.74
CA PRO A 926 38.64 -0.33 3.15
C PRO A 926 37.99 0.47 4.28
N VAL A 927 38.77 0.75 5.32
CA VAL A 927 38.38 1.52 6.52
C VAL A 927 37.78 2.86 6.10
N GLY A 928 36.50 3.07 6.39
CA GLY A 928 35.81 4.34 6.11
C GLY A 928 34.28 4.30 6.00
N ARG A 929 33.63 3.11 6.01
CA ARG A 929 32.17 3.00 5.78
C ARG A 929 31.33 2.42 6.93
N ALA A 930 31.95 1.83 7.95
CA ALA A 930 31.23 1.22 9.09
C ALA A 930 31.43 2.04 10.36
N GLY A 931 30.33 2.42 11.03
CA GLY A 931 30.36 3.06 12.34
C GLY A 931 31.01 2.20 13.43
N ASP A 932 31.20 2.76 14.63
CA ASP A 932 31.78 2.05 15.77
C ASP A 932 31.03 0.74 16.06
N VAL A 933 31.78 -0.36 16.23
CA VAL A 933 31.21 -1.69 16.50
C VAL A 933 31.59 -2.11 17.91
N LEU A 934 30.59 -2.38 18.75
CA LEU A 934 30.77 -2.96 20.07
C LEU A 934 30.24 -4.40 20.09
N LEU A 935 31.12 -5.36 20.30
CA LEU A 935 30.77 -6.77 20.49
C LEU A 935 30.81 -7.15 21.97
N LEU A 936 29.66 -7.53 22.51
CA LEU A 936 29.46 -8.10 23.84
C LEU A 936 29.22 -9.60 23.71
N HIS A 937 30.09 -10.42 24.31
CA HIS A 937 29.98 -11.89 24.17
C HIS A 937 30.05 -12.60 25.52
N GLY A 938 29.03 -13.39 25.83
CA GLY A 938 28.97 -14.24 27.01
C GLY A 938 29.36 -15.70 26.72
N CYS A 939 30.30 -16.26 27.47
CA CYS A 939 30.66 -17.68 27.43
C CYS A 939 31.19 -18.19 28.78
N ARG A 940 31.67 -19.43 28.85
CA ARG A 940 32.09 -20.05 30.13
C ARG A 940 33.52 -19.72 30.49
N ARG A 941 34.45 -19.93 29.57
CA ARG A 941 35.90 -19.69 29.70
C ARG A 941 36.52 -19.62 28.31
N ARG A 942 37.79 -19.19 28.15
CA ARG A 942 38.40 -19.06 26.80
C ARG A 942 38.43 -20.37 26.01
N ALA A 943 38.74 -21.50 26.65
CA ALA A 943 38.78 -22.80 25.98
C ALA A 943 37.42 -23.27 25.38
N GLU A 944 36.30 -22.67 25.81
CA GLU A 944 34.95 -22.94 25.29
C GLU A 944 34.35 -21.71 24.57
N HIS A 945 35.17 -20.73 24.20
CA HIS A 945 34.74 -19.53 23.48
C HIS A 945 34.75 -19.82 21.97
N PRO A 946 33.58 -19.88 21.30
CA PRO A 946 33.54 -20.26 19.90
C PRO A 946 34.22 -19.25 18.99
N LEU A 947 35.17 -19.75 18.19
CA LEU A 947 35.94 -18.97 17.21
C LEU A 947 36.80 -17.85 17.85
N ALA A 948 37.24 -18.02 19.11
CA ALA A 948 38.01 -17.01 19.84
C ALA A 948 39.24 -16.51 19.07
N ASP A 949 40.07 -17.43 18.58
CA ASP A 949 41.31 -17.07 17.86
C ASP A 949 41.01 -16.32 16.55
N ARG A 950 39.93 -16.70 15.86
CA ARG A 950 39.45 -16.02 14.65
C ARG A 950 38.96 -14.61 14.96
N LEU A 951 38.24 -14.42 16.08
CA LEU A 951 37.81 -13.10 16.54
C LEU A 951 38.99 -12.22 16.96
N ASP A 952 40.04 -12.80 17.54
CA ASP A 952 41.29 -12.10 17.88
C ASP A 952 42.00 -11.60 16.61
N ALA A 953 42.11 -12.46 15.59
CA ALA A 953 42.66 -12.10 14.29
C ALA A 953 41.85 -11.00 13.58
N LEU A 954 40.51 -11.09 13.62
CA LEU A 954 39.64 -10.07 13.03
C LEU A 954 39.72 -8.74 13.77
N ALA A 955 39.77 -8.76 15.11
CA ALA A 955 39.90 -7.54 15.90
C ALA A 955 41.20 -6.79 15.63
N ALA A 956 42.30 -7.50 15.34
CA ALA A 956 43.55 -6.86 14.91
C ALA A 956 43.46 -6.14 13.56
N ARG A 957 42.49 -6.52 12.70
CA ARG A 957 42.28 -5.97 11.35
C ARG A 957 41.17 -4.92 11.28
N ILE A 958 40.36 -4.75 12.31
CA ILE A 958 39.18 -3.86 12.32
C ILE A 958 39.38 -2.81 13.42
N PRO A 959 39.92 -1.62 13.10
CA PRO A 959 40.21 -0.59 14.10
C PRO A 959 38.98 -0.10 14.88
N SER A 960 37.79 -0.12 14.26
CA SER A 960 36.52 0.31 14.86
C SER A 960 35.86 -0.74 15.76
N LEU A 961 36.43 -1.95 15.89
CA LEU A 961 35.86 -3.03 16.70
C LEU A 961 36.34 -2.96 18.16
N ARG A 962 35.42 -2.67 19.06
CA ARG A 962 35.59 -2.84 20.51
C ARG A 962 34.93 -4.15 20.98
N ARG A 963 35.67 -4.94 21.77
CA ARG A 963 35.21 -6.23 22.31
C ARG A 963 35.18 -6.23 23.82
N ILE A 964 34.12 -6.77 24.41
CA ILE A 964 34.00 -7.10 25.83
C ILE A 964 33.50 -8.54 25.93
N THR A 965 34.28 -9.40 26.58
CA THR A 965 33.91 -10.82 26.76
C THR A 965 33.64 -11.08 28.24
N ALA A 966 32.48 -11.67 28.54
CA ALA A 966 32.11 -12.09 29.88
C ALA A 966 32.26 -13.61 30.02
N TYR A 967 33.19 -14.05 30.87
CA TYR A 967 33.38 -15.46 31.20
C TYR A 967 32.72 -15.78 32.54
N SER A 968 31.74 -16.67 32.51
CA SER A 968 30.99 -17.08 33.72
C SER A 968 31.75 -18.04 34.64
N ARG A 969 32.83 -18.68 34.15
CA ARG A 969 33.73 -19.57 34.90
C ARG A 969 35.19 -19.36 34.43
N PRO A 970 35.75 -18.14 34.57
CA PRO A 970 37.08 -17.84 34.05
C PRO A 970 38.16 -18.54 34.88
N ASP A 971 39.18 -19.07 34.20
CA ASP A 971 40.40 -19.57 34.85
C ASP A 971 41.33 -18.42 35.28
N ALA A 972 42.50 -18.76 35.83
CA ALA A 972 43.46 -17.76 36.29
C ALA A 972 44.04 -16.91 35.14
N GLN A 973 44.21 -17.49 33.95
CA GLN A 973 44.71 -16.79 32.77
C GLN A 973 43.64 -15.86 32.19
N ASP A 974 42.39 -16.32 32.13
CA ASP A 974 41.22 -15.53 31.73
C ASP A 974 41.06 -14.28 32.58
N ARG A 975 41.27 -14.39 33.91
CA ARG A 975 41.17 -13.25 34.86
C ARG A 975 42.28 -12.22 34.68
N ALA A 976 43.44 -12.64 34.18
CA ALA A 976 44.57 -11.76 33.91
C ALA A 976 44.47 -11.07 32.54
N ALA A 977 43.58 -11.53 31.65
CA ALA A 977 43.42 -10.95 30.32
C ALA A 977 42.69 -9.60 30.36
N HIS A 978 43.24 -8.60 29.67
CA HIS A 978 42.58 -7.30 29.51
C HIS A 978 41.24 -7.45 28.75
N ARG A 979 40.20 -6.75 29.22
CA ARG A 979 38.84 -6.70 28.61
C ARG A 979 38.01 -7.98 28.74
N VAL A 980 38.36 -8.84 29.71
CA VAL A 980 37.52 -9.94 30.20
C VAL A 980 36.80 -9.51 31.48
N VAL A 981 35.50 -9.78 31.56
CA VAL A 981 34.69 -9.56 32.76
C VAL A 981 34.32 -10.91 33.37
N ALA A 982 34.55 -11.07 34.67
CA ALA A 982 34.16 -12.28 35.39
C ALA A 982 32.66 -12.25 35.72
N GLY A 983 31.93 -13.31 35.34
CA GLY A 983 30.50 -13.43 35.57
C GLY A 983 29.70 -13.67 34.28
N ARG A 984 28.38 -13.75 34.41
CA ARG A 984 27.48 -13.76 33.23
C ARG A 984 27.45 -12.36 32.62
N LEU A 985 27.22 -12.30 31.30
CA LEU A 985 27.05 -11.02 30.62
C LEU A 985 25.79 -10.32 31.16
N ASP A 986 25.98 -9.10 31.68
CA ASP A 986 24.93 -8.29 32.28
C ASP A 986 25.19 -6.82 31.93
N ILE A 987 24.24 -6.18 31.25
CA ILE A 987 24.36 -4.79 30.78
C ILE A 987 24.43 -3.81 31.95
N ASP A 988 23.65 -4.03 33.00
CA ASP A 988 23.59 -3.14 34.15
C ASP A 988 24.89 -3.24 34.97
N ALA A 989 25.46 -4.43 35.11
CA ALA A 989 26.77 -4.62 35.72
C ALA A 989 27.91 -3.96 34.90
N LEU A 990 27.86 -4.07 33.57
CA LEU A 990 28.85 -3.42 32.69
C LEU A 990 28.78 -1.89 32.80
N ARG A 991 27.59 -1.30 32.94
CA ARG A 991 27.41 0.13 33.21
C ARG A 991 27.97 0.53 34.57
N ALA A 992 27.63 -0.22 35.62
CA ALA A 992 28.13 0.04 36.98
C ALA A 992 29.67 -0.02 37.07
N SER A 993 30.32 -0.84 36.24
CA SER A 993 31.79 -0.93 36.16
C SER A 993 32.45 0.16 35.30
N GLY A 994 31.67 1.02 34.63
CA GLY A 994 32.16 2.02 33.67
C GLY A 994 32.57 1.43 32.31
N ALA A 995 32.33 0.15 32.06
CA ALA A 995 32.65 -0.50 30.79
C ALA A 995 31.70 -0.06 29.66
N LEU A 996 30.45 0.27 30.00
CA LEU A 996 29.47 0.91 29.13
C LEU A 996 29.12 2.30 29.66
N PRO A 997 28.78 3.27 28.79
CA PRO A 997 28.31 4.58 29.23
C PRO A 997 26.93 4.48 29.92
N ASP A 998 26.61 5.49 30.73
CA ASP A 998 25.33 5.54 31.46
C ASP A 998 24.11 5.52 30.54
N ALA A 999 24.25 6.10 29.34
CA ALA A 999 23.25 6.10 28.27
C ALA A 999 23.88 5.66 26.94
N PRO A 1000 23.10 5.03 26.03
CA PRO A 1000 23.59 4.53 24.75
C PRO A 1000 23.93 5.66 23.78
N ALA A 1001 25.21 6.05 23.75
CA ALA A 1001 25.73 7.11 22.87
C ALA A 1001 25.54 6.77 21.38
N GLY A 1002 25.14 7.78 20.58
CA GLY A 1002 24.94 7.62 19.13
C GLY A 1002 23.76 6.72 18.72
N ARG A 1003 22.93 6.28 19.68
CA ARG A 1003 21.74 5.42 19.47
C ARG A 1003 22.08 4.20 18.60
N PRO A 1004 22.88 3.25 19.10
CA PRO A 1004 23.31 2.09 18.33
C PRO A 1004 22.14 1.23 17.86
N ILE A 1005 22.36 0.45 16.81
CA ILE A 1005 21.47 -0.64 16.40
C ILE A 1005 21.97 -1.92 17.08
N ALA A 1006 21.11 -2.58 17.84
CA ALA A 1006 21.47 -3.76 18.60
C ALA A 1006 21.04 -5.05 17.89
N TYR A 1007 21.95 -6.00 17.77
CA TYR A 1007 21.68 -7.34 17.24
C TYR A 1007 21.99 -8.37 18.31
N ILE A 1008 21.03 -9.25 18.62
CA ILE A 1008 21.16 -10.24 19.69
C ILE A 1008 20.97 -11.65 19.14
N CYS A 1009 21.93 -12.53 19.42
CA CYS A 1009 21.88 -13.94 19.04
C CYS A 1009 22.23 -14.83 20.23
N GLY A 1010 21.40 -15.83 20.51
CA GLY A 1010 21.61 -16.72 21.66
C GLY A 1010 20.42 -17.59 21.97
N THR A 1011 20.35 -18.09 23.21
CA THR A 1011 19.17 -18.81 23.71
C THR A 1011 17.99 -17.85 23.92
N ALA A 1012 16.75 -18.35 23.86
CA ALA A 1012 15.54 -17.52 24.01
C ALA A 1012 15.54 -16.70 25.31
N ASP A 1013 15.86 -17.32 26.45
CA ASP A 1013 15.96 -16.64 27.76
C ASP A 1013 17.01 -15.53 27.76
N PHE A 1014 18.15 -15.77 27.10
CA PHE A 1014 19.22 -14.79 27.01
C PHE A 1014 18.80 -13.61 26.14
N ILE A 1015 18.18 -13.87 25.00
CA ILE A 1015 17.64 -12.83 24.11
C ILE A 1015 16.64 -11.97 24.86
N ALA A 1016 15.68 -12.58 25.57
CA ALA A 1016 14.67 -11.86 26.34
C ALA A 1016 15.31 -10.99 27.45
N ALA A 1017 16.25 -11.55 28.23
CA ALA A 1017 16.95 -10.83 29.28
C ALA A 1017 17.75 -9.63 28.74
N MET A 1018 18.50 -9.82 27.65
CA MET A 1018 19.29 -8.75 27.03
C MET A 1018 18.40 -7.68 26.40
N ARG A 1019 17.31 -8.06 25.72
CA ARG A 1019 16.34 -7.09 25.17
C ARG A 1019 15.76 -6.20 26.27
N HIS A 1020 15.31 -6.79 27.38
CA HIS A 1020 14.80 -6.02 28.52
C HIS A 1020 15.88 -5.12 29.13
N ALA A 1021 17.12 -5.59 29.25
CA ALA A 1021 18.22 -4.79 29.77
C ALA A 1021 18.56 -3.59 28.86
N LEU A 1022 18.59 -3.78 27.53
CA LEU A 1022 18.81 -2.69 26.58
C LEU A 1022 17.69 -1.66 26.59
N MET A 1023 16.42 -2.11 26.72
CA MET A 1023 15.29 -1.19 26.83
C MET A 1023 15.37 -0.36 28.12
N ARG A 1024 15.75 -0.97 29.26
CA ARG A 1024 16.02 -0.23 30.51
C ARG A 1024 17.22 0.72 30.39
N TRP A 1025 18.22 0.36 29.60
CA TRP A 1025 19.34 1.24 29.29
C TRP A 1025 18.96 2.42 28.39
N GLY A 1026 17.78 2.38 27.75
CA GLY A 1026 17.21 3.46 26.96
C GLY A 1026 17.22 3.24 25.44
N LEU A 1027 17.55 2.03 24.96
CA LEU A 1027 17.39 1.71 23.55
C LEU A 1027 15.91 1.47 23.20
N PRO A 1028 15.38 2.07 22.12
CA PRO A 1028 14.05 1.74 21.63
C PRO A 1028 13.95 0.27 21.20
N GLY A 1029 12.84 -0.39 21.54
CA GLY A 1029 12.66 -1.82 21.26
C GLY A 1029 12.73 -2.20 19.78
N PHE A 1030 12.45 -1.26 18.88
CA PHE A 1030 12.52 -1.46 17.43
C PHE A 1030 13.91 -1.22 16.83
N ASP A 1031 14.88 -0.73 17.63
CA ASP A 1031 16.30 -0.69 17.29
C ASP A 1031 17.04 -1.98 17.75
N ILE A 1032 16.31 -2.95 18.31
CA ILE A 1032 16.82 -4.22 18.82
C ILE A 1032 16.31 -5.36 17.92
N PHE A 1033 17.24 -6.02 17.25
CA PHE A 1033 16.99 -7.13 16.33
C PHE A 1033 17.43 -8.44 16.98
N THR A 1034 16.57 -9.44 16.91
CA THR A 1034 16.82 -10.75 17.50
C THR A 1034 16.56 -11.85 16.49
N GLU A 1035 17.30 -12.94 16.58
CA GLU A 1035 17.08 -14.12 15.76
C GLU A 1035 17.29 -15.39 16.58
N ALA A 1036 16.38 -16.33 16.38
CA ALA A 1036 16.42 -17.67 16.93
C ALA A 1036 16.29 -18.62 15.74
N PHE A 1037 17.40 -18.80 15.00
CA PHE A 1037 17.51 -19.61 13.78
C PHE A 1037 16.80 -20.97 13.93
N SER A 1038 15.54 -21.03 13.51
CA SER A 1038 14.64 -22.17 13.68
C SER A 1038 14.02 -22.52 12.34
N VAL A 1039 13.65 -23.79 12.19
CA VAL A 1039 12.95 -24.28 11.00
C VAL A 1039 11.45 -24.23 11.32
N ALA A 1040 10.65 -23.63 10.43
CA ALA A 1040 9.21 -23.59 10.60
C ALA A 1040 8.65 -25.01 10.71
N ALA A 1041 7.69 -25.23 11.61
CA ALA A 1041 7.02 -26.51 11.73
C ALA A 1041 6.21 -26.80 10.46
N GLU A 1042 6.44 -27.96 9.83
CA GLU A 1042 5.66 -28.39 8.66
C GLU A 1042 4.24 -28.79 9.07
N MET A 1043 3.26 -28.47 8.22
CA MET A 1043 1.88 -28.90 8.41
C MET A 1043 1.79 -30.41 8.22
N PRO A 1044 1.38 -31.19 9.24
CA PRO A 1044 1.20 -32.63 9.06
C PRO A 1044 0.03 -32.92 8.10
N PRO A 1045 0.09 -34.01 7.34
CA PRO A 1045 -0.93 -34.35 6.32
C PRO A 1045 -2.31 -34.65 6.92
N ARG A 1046 -2.40 -34.93 8.23
CA ARG A 1046 -3.66 -35.09 8.96
C ARG A 1046 -3.58 -34.33 10.29
N LEU A 1047 -4.59 -33.52 10.56
CA LEU A 1047 -4.75 -32.76 11.80
C LEU A 1047 -5.78 -33.47 12.70
N ALA A 1048 -5.51 -33.50 14.00
CA ALA A 1048 -6.42 -34.03 15.02
C ALA A 1048 -7.07 -32.88 15.80
N PRO A 1049 -8.25 -33.08 16.41
CA PRO A 1049 -8.83 -32.09 17.32
C PRO A 1049 -7.86 -31.72 18.46
N ARG A 1050 -7.83 -30.46 18.85
CA ARG A 1050 -6.93 -29.91 19.88
C ARG A 1050 -7.68 -29.04 20.86
N ARG A 1051 -7.27 -29.08 22.13
CA ARG A 1051 -7.80 -28.17 23.16
C ARG A 1051 -7.00 -26.86 23.14
N VAL A 1052 -7.72 -25.74 23.14
CA VAL A 1052 -7.13 -24.40 23.19
C VAL A 1052 -7.61 -23.69 24.45
N SER A 1053 -6.66 -23.31 25.30
CA SER A 1053 -6.89 -22.54 26.52
C SER A 1053 -6.52 -21.07 26.28
N VAL A 1054 -7.35 -20.14 26.78
CA VAL A 1054 -7.11 -18.69 26.65
C VAL A 1054 -6.70 -18.13 28.00
N MET A 1055 -5.45 -17.66 28.12
CA MET A 1055 -4.91 -17.14 29.37
C MET A 1055 -5.64 -15.85 29.78
N GLY A 1056 -6.01 -15.75 31.07
CA GLY A 1056 -6.78 -14.61 31.60
C GLY A 1056 -8.29 -14.70 31.37
N ALA A 1057 -8.77 -15.77 30.74
CA ALA A 1057 -10.19 -16.11 30.69
C ALA A 1057 -10.38 -17.55 31.21
N ASP A 1058 -11.39 -17.80 32.05
CA ASP A 1058 -11.77 -19.18 32.45
C ASP A 1058 -12.48 -19.95 31.31
N ARG A 1059 -11.96 -19.82 30.08
CA ARG A 1059 -12.59 -20.34 28.86
C ARG A 1059 -11.56 -21.11 28.03
N SER A 1060 -11.92 -22.33 27.66
CA SER A 1060 -11.21 -23.15 26.66
C SER A 1060 -12.20 -23.60 25.58
N PHE A 1061 -11.72 -23.83 24.36
CA PHE A 1061 -12.53 -24.37 23.28
C PHE A 1061 -11.81 -25.53 22.59
N GLU A 1062 -12.61 -26.40 21.98
CA GLU A 1062 -12.09 -27.47 21.12
C GLU A 1062 -11.95 -26.94 19.70
N TRP A 1063 -10.77 -27.10 19.11
CA TRP A 1063 -10.54 -26.85 17.69
C TRP A 1063 -10.61 -28.16 16.92
N THR A 1064 -11.34 -28.18 15.81
CA THR A 1064 -11.40 -29.31 14.87
C THR A 1064 -10.88 -28.90 13.49
N PRO A 1065 -10.38 -29.84 12.66
CA PRO A 1065 -9.91 -29.51 11.30
C PRO A 1065 -10.96 -28.77 10.44
N GLN A 1066 -12.25 -29.08 10.63
CA GLN A 1066 -13.36 -28.46 9.92
C GLN A 1066 -13.61 -27.02 10.35
N ALA A 1067 -13.23 -26.65 11.58
CA ALA A 1067 -13.39 -25.30 12.09
C ALA A 1067 -12.50 -24.27 11.38
N GLY A 1068 -11.53 -24.70 10.57
CA GLY A 1068 -10.70 -23.78 9.80
C GLY A 1068 -9.53 -23.24 10.62
N SER A 1069 -9.45 -21.92 10.78
CA SER A 1069 -8.39 -21.27 11.55
C SER A 1069 -8.67 -21.29 13.06
N LEU A 1070 -7.66 -21.01 13.87
CA LEU A 1070 -7.81 -20.83 15.31
C LEU A 1070 -8.81 -19.71 15.64
N LEU A 1071 -8.82 -18.64 14.84
CA LEU A 1071 -9.77 -17.53 14.98
C LEU A 1071 -11.22 -17.98 14.73
N ASP A 1072 -11.46 -18.75 13.67
CA ASP A 1072 -12.82 -19.19 13.32
C ASP A 1072 -13.40 -20.08 14.42
N ALA A 1073 -12.59 -21.01 14.95
CA ALA A 1073 -12.98 -21.85 16.07
C ALA A 1073 -13.26 -21.05 17.36
N ALA A 1074 -12.42 -20.05 17.67
CA ALA A 1074 -12.64 -19.17 18.81
C ALA A 1074 -13.95 -18.38 18.68
N LEU A 1075 -14.21 -17.80 17.50
CA LEU A 1075 -15.44 -17.05 17.23
C LEU A 1075 -16.68 -17.94 17.31
N ALA A 1076 -16.62 -19.17 16.78
CA ALA A 1076 -17.70 -20.14 16.89
C ALA A 1076 -17.99 -20.53 18.35
N ALA A 1077 -16.96 -20.57 19.20
CA ALA A 1077 -17.08 -20.78 20.65
C ALA A 1077 -17.47 -19.50 21.44
N GLY A 1078 -17.78 -18.39 20.76
CA GLY A 1078 -18.14 -17.12 21.38
C GLY A 1078 -16.97 -16.44 22.10
N ILE A 1079 -15.72 -16.76 21.74
CA ILE A 1079 -14.50 -16.11 22.22
C ILE A 1079 -14.06 -15.09 21.17
N GLN A 1080 -14.05 -13.82 21.57
CA GLN A 1080 -13.60 -12.73 20.70
C GLN A 1080 -12.09 -12.65 20.74
N LEU A 1081 -11.45 -12.98 19.61
CA LEU A 1081 -10.04 -12.68 19.37
C LEU A 1081 -9.93 -11.48 18.42
N ARG A 1082 -8.88 -10.68 18.60
CA ARG A 1082 -8.57 -9.58 17.69
C ARG A 1082 -8.44 -10.11 16.28
N SER A 1083 -9.00 -9.41 15.28
CA SER A 1083 -8.90 -9.81 13.89
C SER A 1083 -8.99 -8.61 12.95
N GLY A 1084 -8.73 -8.82 11.65
CA GLY A 1084 -8.72 -7.76 10.65
C GLY A 1084 -8.89 -8.36 9.26
N CYS A 1085 -7.83 -8.41 8.46
CA CYS A 1085 -7.88 -8.87 7.07
C CYS A 1085 -8.21 -10.37 6.92
N ARG A 1086 -8.10 -11.16 7.99
CA ARG A 1086 -8.26 -12.62 8.06
C ARG A 1086 -7.38 -13.46 7.12
N VAL A 1087 -6.45 -12.84 6.40
CA VAL A 1087 -5.46 -13.50 5.52
C VAL A 1087 -4.02 -13.43 6.06
N GLY A 1088 -3.87 -13.12 7.35
CA GLY A 1088 -2.57 -13.00 8.03
C GLY A 1088 -1.74 -11.74 7.68
N GLN A 1089 -2.11 -10.99 6.65
CA GLN A 1089 -1.34 -9.81 6.19
C GLN A 1089 -1.42 -8.61 7.13
N CYS A 1090 -2.56 -8.37 7.79
CA CYS A 1090 -2.64 -7.21 8.67
C CYS A 1090 -1.85 -7.46 9.95
N GLU A 1091 -1.92 -8.69 10.51
CA GLU A 1091 -1.45 -9.14 11.85
C GLU A 1091 -2.30 -8.67 13.03
N SER A 1092 -3.51 -8.17 12.80
CA SER A 1092 -4.45 -7.86 13.90
C SER A 1092 -4.85 -9.11 14.68
N CYS A 1093 -4.67 -10.30 14.09
CA CYS A 1093 -4.97 -11.58 14.69
C CYS A 1093 -3.77 -12.20 15.42
N ALA A 1094 -2.67 -11.45 15.59
CA ALA A 1094 -1.52 -11.90 16.36
C ALA A 1094 -1.90 -12.06 17.83
N VAL A 1095 -1.65 -13.26 18.38
CA VAL A 1095 -1.80 -13.60 19.80
C VAL A 1095 -0.50 -14.23 20.29
N ALA A 1096 -0.17 -14.03 21.55
CA ALA A 1096 1.00 -14.68 22.13
C ALA A 1096 0.70 -16.17 22.34
N LEU A 1097 1.64 -17.01 21.93
CA LEU A 1097 1.63 -18.45 22.11
C LEU A 1097 2.45 -18.75 23.37
N MET A 1098 1.74 -19.06 24.47
CA MET A 1098 2.35 -19.31 25.78
C MET A 1098 2.87 -20.73 25.89
N ASP A 1099 2.13 -21.69 25.32
CA ASP A 1099 2.49 -23.10 25.28
C ASP A 1099 1.87 -23.80 24.07
N GLY A 1100 2.54 -24.86 23.60
CA GLY A 1100 2.15 -25.65 22.44
C GLY A 1100 2.74 -25.19 21.10
N GLN A 1101 2.33 -25.84 20.01
CA GLN A 1101 2.83 -25.62 18.65
C GLN A 1101 1.70 -25.38 17.65
N VAL A 1102 1.95 -24.48 16.70
CA VAL A 1102 1.05 -24.17 15.59
C VAL A 1102 1.76 -24.32 14.25
N ALA A 1103 0.99 -24.60 13.21
CA ALA A 1103 1.39 -24.35 11.83
C ALA A 1103 0.51 -23.25 11.24
N HIS A 1104 1.01 -22.54 10.24
CA HIS A 1104 0.23 -21.52 9.53
C HIS A 1104 -0.10 -21.97 8.11
N ARG A 1105 -1.31 -21.65 7.66
CA ARG A 1105 -1.80 -21.96 6.30
C ARG A 1105 -1.15 -21.13 5.20
N VAL A 1106 -0.55 -20.01 5.59
CA VAL A 1106 0.26 -19.14 4.72
C VAL A 1106 1.63 -18.95 5.36
N PRO A 1107 2.70 -18.72 4.59
CA PRO A 1107 3.98 -18.33 5.15
C PRO A 1107 3.83 -17.08 6.02
N VAL A 1108 4.37 -17.12 7.25
CA VAL A 1108 4.28 -16.00 8.19
C VAL A 1108 5.66 -15.67 8.74
N ALA A 1109 6.01 -14.39 8.74
CA ALA A 1109 7.12 -13.86 9.52
C ALA A 1109 6.61 -13.46 10.92
N ALA A 1110 6.17 -14.43 11.72
CA ALA A 1110 5.77 -14.17 13.11
C ALA A 1110 7.01 -14.20 14.02
N ASP A 1111 7.05 -13.31 15.02
CA ASP A 1111 8.08 -13.37 16.06
C ASP A 1111 7.92 -14.67 16.88
N ALA A 1112 9.03 -15.22 17.37
CA ALA A 1112 9.03 -16.43 18.18
C ALA A 1112 8.08 -16.27 19.38
N GLY A 1113 7.17 -17.24 19.56
CA GLY A 1113 6.14 -17.18 20.62
C GLY A 1113 4.90 -16.34 20.28
N THR A 1114 4.70 -15.97 19.02
CA THR A 1114 3.45 -15.33 18.53
C THR A 1114 2.86 -16.16 17.40
N CYS A 1115 1.52 -16.26 17.33
CA CYS A 1115 0.84 -16.86 16.19
C CYS A 1115 -0.26 -15.95 15.62
N LEU A 1116 -0.45 -15.98 14.31
CA LEU A 1116 -1.57 -15.31 13.64
C LEU A 1116 -2.81 -16.20 13.69
N ALA A 1117 -3.70 -15.99 14.67
CA ALA A 1117 -4.86 -16.86 14.91
C ALA A 1117 -5.74 -17.07 13.65
N CYS A 1118 -5.82 -16.07 12.77
CA CYS A 1118 -6.58 -16.14 11.53
C CYS A 1118 -5.99 -17.03 10.43
N GLN A 1119 -4.75 -17.49 10.61
CA GLN A 1119 -4.06 -18.40 9.68
C GLN A 1119 -3.42 -19.60 10.40
N ALA A 1120 -3.43 -19.62 11.73
CA ALA A 1120 -2.86 -20.67 12.55
C ALA A 1120 -3.82 -21.86 12.68
N VAL A 1121 -3.26 -23.05 12.70
CA VAL A 1121 -3.90 -24.29 13.13
C VAL A 1121 -3.04 -24.94 14.22
N PRO A 1122 -3.65 -25.49 15.28
CA PRO A 1122 -2.93 -26.11 16.39
C PRO A 1122 -2.34 -27.47 15.97
N LEU A 1123 -1.06 -27.69 16.25
CA LEU A 1123 -0.39 -28.98 16.10
C LEU A 1123 -0.42 -29.79 17.39
N THR A 1124 -0.42 -29.12 18.54
CA THR A 1124 -0.61 -29.68 19.89
C THR A 1124 -1.77 -28.98 20.59
N ASP A 1125 -2.11 -29.40 21.81
CA ASP A 1125 -2.90 -28.54 22.70
C ASP A 1125 -2.15 -27.23 22.94
N LEU A 1126 -2.90 -26.13 23.07
CA LEU A 1126 -2.35 -24.77 23.08
C LEU A 1126 -2.81 -23.96 24.28
N THR A 1127 -1.93 -23.08 24.75
CA THR A 1127 -2.32 -21.93 25.57
C THR A 1127 -1.95 -20.64 24.86
N ILE A 1128 -2.95 -19.78 24.61
CA ILE A 1128 -2.77 -18.47 23.95
C ILE A 1128 -3.11 -17.32 24.89
N ALA A 1129 -2.49 -16.16 24.68
CA ALA A 1129 -2.82 -14.90 25.35
C ALA A 1129 -3.21 -13.83 24.30
N PRO A 1130 -4.46 -13.33 24.34
CA PRO A 1130 -5.07 -12.54 23.26
C PRO A 1130 -4.58 -11.11 23.07
#